data_AF-A0A536L856-F1
#
_entry.id   AF-A0A536L856-F1
#
_cell.length_a   1.000
_cell.length_b   1.000
_cell.length_c   1.000
_cell.angle_alpha   90.00
_cell.angle_beta   90.00
_cell.angle_gamma   90.00
#
_symmetry.space_group_name_H-M   'P 1'
#
loop_
_entity.id
_entity.type
_entity.pdbx_description
1 polymer ?
#
loop_
_entity_poly.entity_id
_entity_poly.type
_entity_poly.pdbx_seq_one_letter_code
_entity_poly.pdbx_strand_id
1 'polypeptide(L)'
;MKSEPTVVTVAGLNHQTSPVEEREQLAFSPEETAEAVARLGEALGGAVLLSTCNRTEVYATMPEGPTHEPLLISLLNGVKGTAIDTSRFYTYQHDAAARHLFRVAAGIDSMVLGESQILGQVREAMSVATHAGTLNGTLSKLFHSAIGAGKRARTETYIGRHAVSVGSAAVALARKRLGDLAGKTVLVISAGSMGKLAARALADAGGAEIVVANRTLQRARELAAEMGRTAGAVALSDLPVALAGADIVISGTAADGFMVGPREVQPVMAGRNGRGLLFIDIAVPRDIDPAVREIPGVHLFDIDDIEAVTASGMNGREREVERVEAIIEEEVSAFLDWWSSLDIVPVIAALLHGWKTAPTRDSIWRRSRTCSTCRPRKATGLTREAADVVSPRALIVATRGSRLALRQTEIALAALHAAVPDAAFEVRTIRTAGDRSAASLSEIGGRGVFVIELERALLEHEIDIAVHSLKDLPVEETSGLAIAAVLAREDARDALVSRHNAQMAALPAAAIVGTGSPRRAAQLAALRGDLRIADIRGNVDTRIRKVESGEYDAVVLAAAGLARLGWTKRAAQIFDFEQMLPAPGQGALAVQVRTDDAATFSTVFAVDHPETRAAVSAERAFERRLGGGCHAAIAALATVSNERLRLSGLIGDPEGGRVFRGELDGTRDAPAALGLMLAERLMDEGASELLEATA
;
A
#
# COMPACT_ATOMS: atom_id res chain seq x y z
N MET A 1 -10.56 -2.15 33.66
CA MET A 1 -9.10 -2.10 33.89
C MET A 1 -8.57 -1.07 32.91
N LYS A 2 -7.94 0.02 33.38
CA LYS A 2 -7.28 0.97 32.47
C LYS A 2 -6.13 0.23 31.79
N SER A 3 -6.17 0.08 30.47
CA SER A 3 -4.97 -0.26 29.71
C SER A 3 -3.96 0.87 29.95
N GLU A 4 -2.76 0.53 30.40
CA GLU A 4 -1.69 1.52 30.56
C GLU A 4 -1.41 2.17 29.19
N PRO A 5 -1.13 3.49 29.15
CA PRO A 5 -0.78 4.15 27.90
C PRO A 5 0.43 3.45 27.29
N THR A 6 0.33 3.09 26.01
CA THR A 6 1.39 2.43 25.26
C THR A 6 2.06 3.39 24.29
N VAL A 7 3.35 3.24 24.07
CA VAL A 7 4.14 3.98 23.07
C VAL A 7 4.78 3.03 22.07
N VAL A 8 5.05 3.50 20.85
CA VAL A 8 5.99 2.83 19.95
C VAL A 8 7.39 3.11 20.43
N THR A 9 8.21 2.08 20.53
CA THR A 9 9.65 2.22 20.71
C THR A 9 10.37 1.44 19.62
N VAL A 10 11.43 2.04 19.08
CA VAL A 10 12.42 1.34 18.26
C VAL A 10 13.75 1.33 18.98
N ALA A 11 14.41 0.18 18.98
CA ALA A 11 15.82 0.06 19.34
C ALA A 11 16.55 -0.68 18.21
N GLY A 12 17.74 -0.22 17.87
CA GLY A 12 18.50 -0.85 16.82
C GLY A 12 19.92 -0.32 16.71
N LEU A 13 20.67 -0.92 15.80
CA LEU A 13 22.00 -0.47 15.39
C LEU A 13 22.02 -0.35 13.87
N ASN A 14 22.85 0.55 13.35
CA ASN A 14 22.96 0.82 11.92
C ASN A 14 24.39 1.22 11.55
N HIS A 15 24.65 1.40 10.25
CA HIS A 15 25.96 1.81 9.71
C HIS A 15 26.51 3.12 10.30
N GLN A 16 25.67 4.04 10.77
CA GLN A 16 26.11 5.31 11.39
C GLN A 16 26.66 5.11 12.82
N THR A 17 26.15 4.10 13.53
CA THR A 17 26.44 3.87 14.95
C THR A 17 27.41 2.71 15.18
N SER A 18 27.45 1.75 14.25
CA SER A 18 28.17 0.49 14.39
C SER A 18 28.86 0.08 13.08
N PRO A 19 30.14 -0.34 13.14
CA PRO A 19 30.86 -0.85 11.98
C PRO A 19 30.30 -2.22 11.55
N VAL A 20 30.64 -2.68 10.33
CA VAL A 20 30.16 -3.96 9.79
C VAL A 20 30.43 -5.17 10.70
N GLU A 21 31.55 -5.19 11.43
CA GLU A 21 31.92 -6.28 12.37
C GLU A 21 30.90 -6.48 13.49
N GLU A 22 30.27 -5.40 13.94
CA GLU A 22 29.26 -5.44 15.00
C GLU A 22 27.87 -5.70 14.41
N ARG A 23 27.59 -5.15 13.22
CA ARG A 23 26.32 -5.38 12.50
C ARG A 23 26.14 -6.84 12.09
N GLU A 24 27.20 -7.50 11.59
CA GLU A 24 27.13 -8.90 11.17
C GLU A 24 26.81 -9.85 12.33
N GLN A 25 27.23 -9.51 13.57
CA GLN A 25 26.89 -10.28 14.75
C GLN A 25 25.39 -10.24 15.05
N LEU A 26 24.74 -9.08 14.79
CA LEU A 26 23.30 -8.88 14.98
C LEU A 26 22.47 -9.02 13.68
N ALA A 27 23.04 -9.56 12.61
CA ALA A 27 22.32 -9.78 11.37
C ALA A 27 21.48 -11.06 11.48
N PHE A 28 20.20 -10.99 11.11
CA PHE A 28 19.32 -12.15 11.07
C PHE A 28 19.14 -12.65 9.63
N SER A 29 19.29 -13.97 9.43
CA SER A 29 18.88 -14.63 8.20
C SER A 29 17.35 -14.63 8.08
N PRO A 30 16.76 -14.87 6.89
CA PRO A 30 15.31 -14.93 6.73
C PRO A 30 14.62 -15.96 7.65
N GLU A 31 15.27 -17.10 7.87
CA GLU A 31 14.77 -18.18 8.73
C GLU A 31 14.84 -17.78 10.21
N GLU A 32 15.97 -17.21 10.64
CA GLU A 32 16.15 -16.71 12.00
C GLU A 32 15.22 -15.53 12.31
N THR A 33 14.93 -14.68 11.32
CA THR A 33 14.08 -13.49 11.48
C THR A 33 12.67 -13.89 11.92
N ALA A 34 12.09 -14.94 11.32
CA ALA A 34 10.75 -15.39 11.67
C ALA A 34 10.67 -15.91 13.12
N GLU A 35 11.65 -16.71 13.54
CA GLU A 35 11.73 -17.22 14.92
C GLU A 35 12.00 -16.10 15.93
N ALA A 36 12.90 -15.18 15.59
CA ALA A 36 13.25 -14.04 16.41
C ALA A 36 12.05 -13.13 16.64
N VAL A 37 11.29 -12.80 15.59
CA VAL A 37 10.08 -11.98 15.68
C VAL A 37 9.04 -12.63 16.57
N ALA A 38 8.81 -13.95 16.45
CA ALA A 38 7.87 -14.66 17.30
C ALA A 38 8.24 -14.56 18.80
N ARG A 39 9.52 -14.78 19.13
CA ARG A 39 10.04 -14.67 20.52
C ARG A 39 9.93 -13.24 21.05
N LEU A 40 10.24 -12.24 20.21
CA LEU A 40 10.09 -10.82 20.57
C LEU A 40 8.62 -10.45 20.79
N GLY A 41 7.73 -10.96 19.95
CA GLY A 41 6.29 -10.74 20.07
C GLY A 41 5.69 -11.34 21.34
N GLU A 42 6.12 -12.54 21.75
CA GLU A 42 5.72 -13.15 23.01
C GLU A 42 6.14 -12.31 24.23
N ALA A 43 7.36 -11.77 24.21
CA ALA A 43 7.90 -10.96 25.29
C ALA A 43 7.27 -9.54 25.37
N LEU A 44 6.87 -8.96 24.23
CA LEU A 44 6.51 -7.54 24.12
C LEU A 44 5.03 -7.31 23.78
N GLY A 45 4.26 -8.35 23.43
CA GLY A 45 2.86 -8.24 23.01
C GLY A 45 2.64 -7.68 21.60
N GLY A 46 3.70 -7.16 20.97
CA GLY A 46 3.72 -6.82 19.55
C GLY A 46 5.10 -6.34 19.13
N ALA A 47 5.65 -6.93 18.06
CA ALA A 47 7.00 -6.65 17.59
C ALA A 47 7.14 -6.81 16.08
N VAL A 48 7.99 -5.98 15.47
CA VAL A 48 8.46 -6.11 14.08
C VAL A 48 9.98 -6.00 14.09
N LEU A 49 10.67 -6.94 13.44
CA LEU A 49 12.13 -6.93 13.27
C LEU A 49 12.47 -6.53 11.84
N LEU A 50 13.18 -5.43 11.67
CA LEU A 50 13.75 -4.98 10.40
C LEU A 50 15.25 -5.29 10.41
N SER A 51 15.62 -6.39 9.76
CA SER A 51 17.01 -6.81 9.58
C SER A 51 17.41 -6.60 8.12
N THR A 52 18.39 -5.73 7.87
CA THR A 52 18.96 -5.47 6.55
C THR A 52 20.48 -5.45 6.65
N CYS A 53 21.18 -5.33 5.51
CA CYS A 53 22.64 -5.19 5.54
C CYS A 53 23.12 -3.95 6.30
N ASN A 54 22.30 -2.90 6.40
CA ASN A 54 22.69 -1.60 6.96
C ASN A 54 22.12 -1.31 8.35
N ARG A 55 21.20 -2.15 8.85
CA ARG A 55 20.54 -1.95 10.14
C ARG A 55 19.88 -3.24 10.64
N THR A 56 19.85 -3.37 11.96
CA THR A 56 18.96 -4.31 12.65
C THR A 56 18.17 -3.51 13.68
N GLU A 57 16.86 -3.48 13.53
CA GLU A 57 15.93 -2.67 14.35
C GLU A 57 14.76 -3.51 14.82
N VAL A 58 14.41 -3.42 16.10
CA VAL A 58 13.13 -3.92 16.64
C VAL A 58 12.20 -2.77 16.92
N TYR A 59 10.99 -2.83 16.36
CA TYR A 59 9.88 -1.95 16.67
C TYR A 59 8.89 -2.68 17.55
N ALA A 60 8.52 -2.09 18.68
CA ALA A 60 7.61 -2.70 19.64
C ALA A 60 6.60 -1.68 20.18
N THR A 61 5.45 -2.18 20.65
CA THR A 61 4.51 -1.38 21.44
C THR A 61 4.73 -1.70 22.91
N MET A 62 5.10 -0.71 23.71
CA MET A 62 5.47 -0.90 25.12
C MET A 62 4.64 0.02 26.02
N PRO A 63 4.32 -0.38 27.28
CA PRO A 63 3.75 0.54 28.26
C PRO A 63 4.68 1.73 28.49
N GLU A 64 4.13 2.93 28.62
CA GLU A 64 4.90 4.14 28.89
C GLU A 64 5.72 3.99 30.17
N GLY A 65 7.04 4.19 30.10
CA GLY A 65 7.94 3.97 31.23
C GLY A 65 9.42 4.15 30.91
N PRO A 66 10.28 4.21 31.93
CA PRO A 66 11.70 4.56 31.76
C PRO A 66 12.58 3.41 31.25
N THR A 67 12.09 2.16 31.22
CA THR A 67 12.89 0.95 30.98
C THR A 67 12.65 0.33 29.60
N HIS A 68 12.63 1.14 28.54
CA HIS A 68 12.44 0.60 27.17
C HIS A 68 13.76 0.20 26.52
N GLU A 69 14.75 1.09 26.55
CA GLU A 69 16.06 0.91 25.93
C GLU A 69 16.80 -0.33 26.47
N PRO A 70 16.99 -0.53 27.79
CA PRO A 70 17.73 -1.69 28.29
C PRO A 70 17.02 -3.01 27.99
N LEU A 71 15.69 -3.00 27.98
CA LEU A 71 14.87 -4.18 27.73
C LEU A 71 14.94 -4.61 26.27
N LEU A 72 14.73 -3.69 25.32
CA LEU A 72 14.80 -4.01 23.88
C LEU A 72 16.21 -4.46 23.47
N ILE A 73 17.25 -3.78 23.96
CA ILE A 73 18.63 -4.17 23.67
C ILE A 73 18.94 -5.56 24.25
N SER A 74 18.53 -5.83 25.49
CA SER A 74 18.72 -7.14 26.12
C SER A 74 17.96 -8.25 25.38
N LEU A 75 16.76 -7.96 24.88
CA LEU A 75 15.96 -8.93 24.11
C LEU A 75 16.59 -9.18 22.73
N LEU A 76 17.02 -8.15 22.00
CA LEU A 76 17.71 -8.30 20.72
C LEU A 76 18.98 -9.14 20.87
N ASN A 77 19.84 -8.79 21.81
CA ASN A 77 21.05 -9.55 22.12
C ASN A 77 20.72 -10.98 22.56
N GLY A 78 19.71 -11.18 23.40
CA GLY A 78 19.32 -12.51 23.89
C GLY A 78 18.65 -13.41 22.84
N VAL A 79 17.95 -12.82 21.87
CA VAL A 79 17.32 -13.58 20.78
C VAL A 79 18.37 -14.01 19.75
N LYS A 80 19.35 -13.15 19.44
CA LYS A 80 20.46 -13.52 18.53
C LYS A 80 21.56 -14.33 19.19
N GLY A 81 21.77 -14.17 20.50
CA GLY A 81 22.90 -14.76 21.24
C GLY A 81 24.18 -13.92 21.23
N THR A 82 24.04 -12.59 21.12
CA THR A 82 25.17 -11.65 21.09
C THR A 82 25.32 -10.89 22.41
N ALA A 83 26.46 -10.20 22.56
CA ALA A 83 26.75 -9.34 23.71
C ALA A 83 27.29 -7.98 23.24
N ILE A 84 26.59 -7.35 22.27
CA ILE A 84 26.96 -6.03 21.75
C ILE A 84 26.68 -4.98 22.82
N ASP A 85 27.61 -4.05 23.00
CA ASP A 85 27.50 -2.97 23.98
C ASP A 85 26.28 -2.09 23.69
N THR A 86 25.51 -1.80 24.74
CA THR A 86 24.39 -0.85 24.73
C THR A 86 24.71 0.49 24.08
N SER A 87 25.95 1.00 24.20
CA SER A 87 26.34 2.29 23.61
C SER A 87 26.32 2.33 22.08
N ARG A 88 26.18 1.17 21.43
CA ARG A 88 26.10 1.02 19.96
C ARG A 88 24.68 1.12 19.44
N PHE A 89 23.69 0.99 20.31
CA PHE A 89 22.29 1.06 19.94
C PHE A 89 21.78 2.49 20.07
N TYR A 90 20.86 2.85 19.18
CA TYR A 90 20.01 4.01 19.36
C TYR A 90 18.61 3.55 19.74
N THR A 91 17.90 4.40 20.50
CA THR A 91 16.51 4.17 20.85
C THR A 91 15.70 5.43 20.55
N TYR A 92 14.56 5.26 19.88
CA TYR A 92 13.58 6.32 19.68
C TYR A 92 12.22 5.88 20.21
N GLN A 93 11.42 6.84 20.67
CA GLN A 93 10.07 6.60 21.19
C GLN A 93 9.07 7.52 20.49
N HIS A 94 7.81 7.09 20.48
CA HIS A 94 6.65 7.88 20.05
C HIS A 94 6.83 8.50 18.65
N ASP A 95 6.79 9.82 18.54
CA ASP A 95 6.94 10.56 17.27
C ASP A 95 8.33 10.35 16.66
N ALA A 96 9.37 10.29 17.49
CA ALA A 96 10.73 10.04 17.03
C ALA A 96 10.88 8.63 16.43
N ALA A 97 10.20 7.62 17.00
CA ALA A 97 10.19 6.27 16.45
C ALA A 97 9.46 6.21 15.10
N ALA A 98 8.31 6.90 14.99
CA ALA A 98 7.56 6.96 13.74
C ALA A 98 8.34 7.70 12.64
N ARG A 99 8.87 8.87 12.98
CA ARG A 99 9.73 9.67 12.09
C ARG A 99 10.92 8.87 11.61
N HIS A 100 11.61 8.16 12.51
CA HIS A 100 12.72 7.29 12.15
C HIS A 100 12.32 6.26 11.09
N LEU A 101 11.28 5.46 11.34
CA LEU A 101 10.82 4.46 10.36
C LEU A 101 10.44 5.08 9.01
N PHE A 102 9.83 6.27 9.02
CA PHE A 102 9.38 6.92 7.79
C PHE A 102 10.57 7.44 6.97
N ARG A 103 11.61 7.95 7.63
CA ARG A 103 12.89 8.29 7.01
C ARG A 103 13.58 7.05 6.42
N VAL A 104 13.53 5.92 7.12
CA VAL A 104 14.05 4.63 6.64
C VAL A 104 13.30 4.17 5.39
N ALA A 105 11.96 4.17 5.43
CA ALA A 105 11.12 3.77 4.30
C ALA A 105 11.28 4.70 3.07
N ALA A 106 11.49 5.99 3.31
CA ALA A 106 11.80 6.99 2.27
C ALA A 106 13.23 6.84 1.72
N GLY A 107 14.11 6.12 2.43
CA GLY A 107 15.50 5.88 2.03
C GLY A 107 16.42 7.08 2.22
N ILE A 108 16.03 8.08 3.02
CA ILE A 108 16.90 9.22 3.36
C ILE A 108 17.79 8.96 4.56
N ASP A 109 17.49 7.92 5.32
CA ASP A 109 18.36 7.40 6.38
C ASP A 109 19.19 6.18 5.92
N SER A 110 19.12 5.83 4.63
CA SER A 110 19.95 4.77 4.05
C SER A 110 21.34 5.28 3.66
N MET A 111 22.34 4.40 3.79
CA MET A 111 23.73 4.58 3.30
C MET A 111 23.79 5.15 1.88
N VAL A 112 22.80 4.79 1.08
CA VAL A 112 22.59 5.28 -0.26
C VAL A 112 21.24 6.00 -0.32
N LEU A 113 21.28 7.34 -0.32
CA LEU A 113 20.09 8.19 -0.36
C LEU A 113 19.16 7.81 -1.54
N GLY A 114 17.94 7.41 -1.23
CA GLY A 114 16.89 7.05 -2.19
C GLY A 114 16.90 5.60 -2.68
N GLU A 115 17.73 4.72 -2.11
CA GLU A 115 17.83 3.31 -2.48
C GLU A 115 16.45 2.63 -2.54
N SER A 116 16.08 2.03 -3.68
CA SER A 116 14.74 1.48 -3.93
C SER A 116 14.38 0.24 -3.13
N GLN A 117 15.36 -0.41 -2.51
CA GLN A 117 15.18 -1.70 -1.87
C GLN A 117 14.67 -1.60 -0.44
N ILE A 118 15.02 -0.53 0.31
CA ILE A 118 14.64 -0.39 1.72
C ILE A 118 13.13 -0.37 1.93
N LEU A 119 12.37 0.26 1.03
CA LEU A 119 10.91 0.26 1.08
C LEU A 119 10.32 -1.15 0.91
N GLY A 120 10.97 -1.99 0.10
CA GLY A 120 10.64 -3.41 -0.04
C GLY A 120 10.94 -4.20 1.23
N GLN A 121 12.10 -3.96 1.84
CA GLN A 121 12.52 -4.60 3.09
C GLN A 121 11.61 -4.23 4.27
N VAL A 122 11.15 -2.97 4.36
CA VAL A 122 10.15 -2.55 5.37
C VAL A 122 8.83 -3.30 5.19
N ARG A 123 8.39 -3.51 3.94
CA ARG A 123 7.19 -4.31 3.64
C ARG A 123 7.39 -5.78 4.00
N GLU A 124 8.55 -6.34 3.72
CA GLU A 124 8.90 -7.71 4.04
C GLU A 124 8.92 -7.94 5.56
N ALA A 125 9.57 -7.06 6.32
CA ALA A 125 9.57 -7.10 7.79
C ALA A 125 8.14 -7.07 8.36
N MET A 126 7.27 -6.21 7.82
CA MET A 126 5.86 -6.17 8.20
C MET A 126 5.13 -7.48 7.84
N SER A 127 5.41 -8.06 6.67
CA SER A 127 4.84 -9.34 6.24
C SER A 127 5.24 -10.47 7.20
N VAL A 128 6.52 -10.56 7.56
CA VAL A 128 7.02 -11.58 8.51
C VAL A 128 6.32 -11.43 9.86
N ALA A 129 6.20 -10.21 10.40
CA ALA A 129 5.47 -9.96 11.64
C ALA A 129 3.97 -10.29 11.56
N THR A 130 3.37 -10.10 10.38
CA THR A 130 1.97 -10.51 10.13
C THR A 130 1.83 -12.03 10.22
N HIS A 131 2.71 -12.78 9.54
CA HIS A 131 2.69 -14.24 9.55
C HIS A 131 3.00 -14.82 10.94
N ALA A 132 3.89 -14.17 11.70
CA ALA A 132 4.21 -14.55 13.08
C ALA A 132 3.11 -14.17 14.09
N GLY A 133 2.07 -13.43 13.67
CA GLY A 133 0.99 -12.97 14.55
C GLY A 133 1.42 -11.91 15.56
N THR A 134 2.56 -11.26 15.35
CA THR A 134 3.14 -10.26 16.27
C THR A 134 2.81 -8.83 15.89
N LEU A 135 2.18 -8.62 14.72
CA LEU A 135 1.77 -7.30 14.25
C LEU A 135 0.42 -6.89 14.88
N ASN A 136 0.48 -6.10 15.95
CA ASN A 136 -0.71 -5.50 16.55
C ASN A 136 -1.25 -4.32 15.70
N GLY A 137 -2.48 -3.85 15.98
CA GLY A 137 -3.13 -2.80 15.17
C GLY A 137 -2.32 -1.50 15.08
N THR A 138 -1.60 -1.21 16.15
CA THR A 138 -0.75 -0.04 16.32
C THR A 138 0.50 -0.08 15.42
N LEU A 139 1.28 -1.16 15.49
CA LEU A 139 2.43 -1.39 14.61
C LEU A 139 1.99 -1.58 13.16
N SER A 140 0.83 -2.21 12.92
CA SER A 140 0.24 -2.33 11.59
C SER A 140 0.01 -0.97 10.95
N LYS A 141 -0.63 -0.03 11.66
CA LYS A 141 -0.84 1.32 11.14
C LYS A 141 0.48 2.07 10.92
N LEU A 142 1.42 1.96 11.86
CA LEU A 142 2.73 2.58 11.75
C LEU A 142 3.47 2.14 10.47
N PHE A 143 3.57 0.85 10.21
CA PHE A 143 4.28 0.31 9.04
C PHE A 143 3.56 0.62 7.73
N HIS A 144 2.21 0.60 7.70
CA HIS A 144 1.46 1.05 6.54
C HIS A 144 1.70 2.54 6.23
N SER A 145 1.68 3.40 7.25
CA SER A 145 2.00 4.83 7.11
C SER A 145 3.43 5.03 6.61
N ALA A 146 4.41 4.28 7.14
CA ALA A 146 5.79 4.33 6.66
C ALA A 146 5.91 3.95 5.18
N ILE A 147 5.20 2.90 4.75
CA ILE A 147 5.17 2.48 3.34
C ILE A 147 4.50 3.54 2.46
N GLY A 148 3.45 4.20 2.96
CA GLY A 148 2.79 5.34 2.31
C GLY A 148 3.75 6.52 2.12
N ALA A 149 4.39 6.97 3.20
CA ALA A 149 5.39 8.03 3.20
C ALA A 149 6.54 7.74 2.22
N GLY A 150 7.08 6.51 2.26
CA GLY A 150 8.14 6.09 1.35
C GLY A 150 7.73 6.07 -0.14
N LYS A 151 6.47 5.73 -0.45
CA LYS A 151 5.94 5.83 -1.82
C LYS A 151 5.82 7.30 -2.25
N ARG A 152 5.20 8.14 -1.42
CA ARG A 152 5.04 9.58 -1.66
C ARG A 152 6.38 10.26 -1.91
N ALA A 153 7.35 10.04 -1.02
CA ALA A 153 8.71 10.57 -1.17
C ALA A 153 9.32 10.23 -2.53
N ARG A 154 9.10 9.02 -3.07
CA ARG A 154 9.63 8.61 -4.38
C ARG A 154 8.87 9.19 -5.56
N THR A 155 7.56 9.33 -5.45
CA THR A 155 6.70 9.83 -6.54
C THR A 155 6.73 11.35 -6.65
N GLU A 156 6.90 12.04 -5.51
CA GLU A 156 6.78 13.49 -5.40
C GLU A 156 8.15 14.22 -5.40
N THR A 157 9.25 13.51 -5.12
CA THR A 157 10.60 14.12 -5.08
C THR A 157 11.56 13.49 -6.10
N TYR A 158 12.68 14.18 -6.37
CA TYR A 158 13.70 13.69 -7.29
C TYR A 158 14.59 12.60 -6.69
N ILE A 159 14.41 12.24 -5.41
CA ILE A 159 15.25 11.25 -4.73
C ILE A 159 15.18 9.87 -5.37
N GLY A 160 14.07 9.55 -6.05
CA GLY A 160 13.89 8.31 -6.80
C GLY A 160 14.50 8.29 -8.21
N ARG A 161 14.79 9.46 -8.83
CA ARG A 161 15.19 9.54 -10.25
C ARG A 161 16.70 9.49 -10.48
N HIS A 162 17.50 9.82 -9.47
CA HIS A 162 18.96 9.83 -9.55
C HIS A 162 19.60 9.26 -8.28
N ALA A 163 18.98 8.29 -7.60
CA ALA A 163 19.62 7.62 -6.48
C ALA A 163 21.02 7.17 -6.92
N VAL A 164 22.06 7.59 -6.18
CA VAL A 164 23.33 6.84 -6.23
C VAL A 164 22.91 5.41 -5.88
N SER A 165 23.45 4.41 -6.54
CA SER A 165 23.18 3.01 -6.22
C SER A 165 24.48 2.34 -5.83
N VAL A 166 24.38 1.24 -5.09
CA VAL A 166 25.52 0.32 -4.84
C VAL A 166 26.25 0.02 -6.15
N GLY A 167 25.54 -0.12 -7.27
CA GLY A 167 26.16 -0.32 -8.58
C GLY A 167 26.92 0.88 -9.14
N SER A 168 26.40 2.10 -9.02
CA SER A 168 27.15 3.30 -9.43
C SER A 168 28.40 3.54 -8.58
N ALA A 169 28.34 3.19 -7.29
CA ALA A 169 29.47 3.28 -6.37
C ALA A 169 30.52 2.20 -6.68
N ALA A 170 30.09 0.97 -6.96
CA ALA A 170 30.94 -0.12 -7.42
C ALA A 170 31.68 0.26 -8.73
N VAL A 171 31.01 0.92 -9.67
CA VAL A 171 31.63 1.46 -10.90
C VAL A 171 32.70 2.50 -10.58
N ALA A 172 32.40 3.45 -9.69
CA ALA A 172 33.36 4.49 -9.30
C ALA A 172 34.61 3.89 -8.63
N LEU A 173 34.42 2.94 -7.71
CA LEU A 173 35.50 2.19 -7.06
C LEU A 173 36.34 1.40 -8.07
N ALA A 174 35.68 0.67 -8.98
CA ALA A 174 36.36 -0.11 -10.00
C ALA A 174 37.20 0.78 -10.92
N ARG A 175 36.66 1.91 -11.39
CA ARG A 175 37.42 2.87 -12.23
C ARG A 175 38.60 3.48 -11.48
N LYS A 176 38.42 3.80 -10.19
CA LYS A 176 39.50 4.36 -9.35
C LYS A 176 40.67 3.38 -9.17
N ARG A 177 40.40 2.07 -9.14
CA ARG A 177 41.43 1.04 -8.89
C ARG A 177 41.99 0.40 -10.15
N LEU A 178 41.16 0.12 -11.13
CA LEU A 178 41.53 -0.64 -12.34
C LEU A 178 41.66 0.25 -13.58
N GLY A 179 41.24 1.52 -13.52
CA GLY A 179 41.23 2.44 -14.66
C GLY A 179 40.08 2.13 -15.63
N ASP A 180 40.41 1.90 -16.89
CA ASP A 180 39.42 1.53 -17.91
C ASP A 180 38.83 0.13 -17.63
N LEU A 181 37.52 0.00 -17.79
CA LEU A 181 36.76 -1.22 -17.54
C LEU A 181 36.53 -2.05 -18.81
N ALA A 182 36.96 -1.57 -19.97
CA ALA A 182 36.88 -2.30 -21.23
C ALA A 182 37.65 -3.64 -21.17
N GLY A 183 36.96 -4.73 -21.53
CA GLY A 183 37.54 -6.08 -21.57
C GLY A 183 37.84 -6.70 -20.20
N LYS A 184 37.37 -6.10 -19.10
CA LYS A 184 37.48 -6.70 -17.76
C LYS A 184 36.44 -7.81 -17.57
N THR A 185 36.74 -8.77 -16.72
CA THR A 185 35.79 -9.83 -16.33
C THR A 185 35.28 -9.58 -14.91
N VAL A 186 33.94 -9.55 -14.77
CA VAL A 186 33.24 -9.42 -13.49
C VAL A 186 32.71 -10.80 -13.09
N LEU A 187 33.23 -11.35 -12.00
CA LEU A 187 32.69 -12.53 -11.35
C LEU A 187 31.66 -12.12 -10.30
N VAL A 188 30.47 -12.70 -10.36
CA VAL A 188 29.40 -12.48 -9.36
C VAL A 188 29.20 -13.76 -8.58
N ILE A 189 29.47 -13.73 -7.27
CA ILE A 189 29.27 -14.85 -6.36
C ILE A 189 27.87 -14.71 -5.76
N SER A 190 26.94 -15.48 -6.33
CA SER A 190 25.50 -15.45 -6.08
C SER A 190 24.83 -14.10 -6.35
N ALA A 191 23.66 -14.15 -6.99
CA ALA A 191 23.02 -12.97 -7.52
C ALA A 191 21.81 -12.56 -6.68
N GLY A 192 22.05 -12.12 -5.44
CA GLY A 192 21.07 -11.29 -4.73
C GLY A 192 20.70 -10.06 -5.55
N SER A 193 19.57 -9.43 -5.27
CA SER A 193 19.07 -8.25 -6.00
C SER A 193 20.13 -7.13 -6.11
N MET A 194 20.92 -6.91 -5.06
CA MET A 194 22.02 -5.92 -5.05
C MET A 194 23.23 -6.33 -5.91
N GLY A 195 23.68 -7.59 -5.81
CA GLY A 195 24.81 -8.11 -6.61
C GLY A 195 24.53 -8.05 -8.11
N LYS A 196 23.27 -8.34 -8.50
CA LYS A 196 22.79 -8.18 -9.88
C LYS A 196 22.94 -6.74 -10.39
N LEU A 197 22.46 -5.78 -9.60
CA LEU A 197 22.50 -4.37 -9.97
C LEU A 197 23.93 -3.86 -10.08
N ALA A 198 24.81 -4.25 -9.16
CA ALA A 198 26.22 -3.86 -9.21
C ALA A 198 26.95 -4.45 -10.43
N ALA A 199 26.75 -5.73 -10.70
CA ALA A 199 27.33 -6.40 -11.86
C ALA A 199 26.87 -5.76 -13.18
N ARG A 200 25.58 -5.46 -13.30
CA ARG A 200 25.01 -4.83 -14.50
C ARG A 200 25.52 -3.41 -14.70
N ALA A 201 25.62 -2.62 -13.63
CA ALA A 201 26.19 -1.28 -13.70
C ALA A 201 27.65 -1.30 -14.18
N LEU A 202 28.46 -2.25 -13.69
CA LEU A 202 29.84 -2.44 -14.14
C LEU A 202 29.94 -2.85 -15.61
N ALA A 203 29.07 -3.77 -16.06
CA ALA A 203 29.00 -4.16 -17.47
C ALA A 203 28.55 -3.01 -18.38
N ASP A 204 27.57 -2.20 -17.97
CA ASP A 204 27.07 -1.07 -18.76
C ASP A 204 28.06 0.10 -18.80
N ALA A 205 28.91 0.26 -17.77
CA ALA A 205 29.90 1.33 -17.69
C ALA A 205 31.19 1.10 -18.50
N GLY A 206 31.37 -0.07 -19.15
CA GLY A 206 32.61 -0.38 -19.87
C GLY A 206 32.64 -1.66 -20.71
N GLY A 207 31.56 -2.44 -20.79
CA GLY A 207 31.50 -3.67 -21.60
C GLY A 207 32.16 -4.89 -20.95
N ALA A 208 32.28 -4.91 -19.63
CA ALA A 208 32.84 -6.05 -18.90
C ALA A 208 31.98 -7.31 -19.07
N GLU A 209 32.63 -8.47 -19.22
CA GLU A 209 31.97 -9.77 -19.31
C GLU A 209 31.58 -10.28 -17.92
N ILE A 210 30.33 -10.72 -17.76
CA ILE A 210 29.84 -11.22 -16.47
C ILE A 210 29.95 -12.75 -16.41
N VAL A 211 30.58 -13.27 -15.36
CA VAL A 211 30.56 -14.70 -15.01
C VAL A 211 29.79 -14.85 -13.70
N VAL A 212 28.82 -15.76 -13.66
CA VAL A 212 28.02 -16.00 -12.44
C VAL A 212 28.47 -17.29 -11.78
N ALA A 213 28.87 -17.22 -10.52
CA ALA A 213 29.10 -18.37 -9.66
C ALA A 213 27.91 -18.54 -8.69
N ASN A 214 27.42 -19.77 -8.53
CA ASN A 214 26.39 -20.07 -7.54
C ASN A 214 26.61 -21.47 -6.95
N ARG A 215 25.98 -21.76 -5.80
CA ARG A 215 26.03 -23.06 -5.11
C ARG A 215 25.71 -24.22 -6.06
N THR A 216 24.76 -24.03 -6.98
CA THR A 216 24.47 -24.99 -8.06
C THR A 216 24.67 -24.36 -9.44
N LEU A 217 25.20 -25.14 -10.38
CA LEU A 217 25.42 -24.69 -11.76
C LEU A 217 24.11 -24.29 -12.47
N GLN A 218 23.02 -24.99 -12.17
CA GLN A 218 21.70 -24.65 -12.74
C GLN A 218 21.26 -23.25 -12.33
N ARG A 219 21.35 -22.92 -11.03
CA ARG A 219 21.00 -21.59 -10.52
C ARG A 219 21.91 -20.51 -11.12
N ALA A 220 23.20 -20.79 -11.26
CA ALA A 220 24.14 -19.89 -11.91
C ALA A 220 23.74 -19.59 -13.37
N ARG A 221 23.27 -20.60 -14.12
CA ARG A 221 22.80 -20.45 -15.51
C ARG A 221 21.51 -19.64 -15.63
N GLU A 222 20.54 -19.90 -14.75
CA GLU A 222 19.28 -19.14 -14.69
C GLU A 222 19.56 -17.65 -14.44
N LEU A 223 20.37 -17.37 -13.43
CA LEU A 223 20.76 -16.00 -13.08
C LEU A 223 21.58 -15.33 -14.16
N ALA A 224 22.42 -16.08 -14.86
CA ALA A 224 23.18 -15.56 -15.99
C ALA A 224 22.25 -15.16 -17.15
N ALA A 225 21.23 -15.98 -17.44
CA ALA A 225 20.24 -15.67 -18.48
C ALA A 225 19.48 -14.36 -18.20
N GLU A 226 19.12 -14.09 -16.94
CA GLU A 226 18.43 -12.86 -16.52
C GLU A 226 19.27 -11.58 -16.73
N MET A 227 20.60 -11.68 -16.66
CA MET A 227 21.50 -10.52 -16.76
C MET A 227 21.79 -10.09 -18.21
N GLY A 228 21.51 -10.94 -19.21
CA GLY A 228 21.58 -10.62 -20.64
C GLY A 228 22.97 -10.31 -21.22
N ARG A 229 24.04 -10.27 -20.41
CA ARG A 229 25.44 -9.96 -20.82
C ARG A 229 26.49 -10.87 -20.16
N THR A 230 26.20 -12.17 -20.06
CA THR A 230 27.09 -13.11 -19.36
C THR A 230 28.00 -13.89 -20.29
N ALA A 231 29.28 -13.99 -19.94
CA ALA A 231 30.26 -14.86 -20.58
C ALA A 231 30.22 -16.30 -20.06
N GLY A 232 29.58 -16.56 -18.92
CA GLY A 232 29.40 -17.93 -18.44
C GLY A 232 28.77 -18.05 -17.06
N ALA A 233 28.54 -19.30 -16.68
CA ALA A 233 28.04 -19.68 -15.36
C ALA A 233 28.84 -20.88 -14.85
N VAL A 234 29.23 -20.82 -13.57
CA VAL A 234 30.07 -21.84 -12.92
C VAL A 234 29.45 -22.28 -11.59
N ALA A 235 29.74 -23.51 -11.18
CA ALA A 235 29.43 -23.97 -9.83
C ALA A 235 30.43 -23.37 -8.83
N LEU A 236 30.02 -23.17 -7.59
CA LEU A 236 30.89 -22.65 -6.53
C LEU A 236 32.11 -23.57 -6.25
N SER A 237 31.99 -24.87 -6.54
CA SER A 237 33.12 -25.81 -6.49
C SER A 237 34.27 -25.43 -7.44
N ASP A 238 33.96 -24.72 -8.53
CA ASP A 238 34.94 -24.28 -9.54
C ASP A 238 35.38 -22.82 -9.32
N LEU A 239 35.12 -22.27 -8.13
CA LEU A 239 35.44 -20.88 -7.79
C LEU A 239 36.91 -20.49 -8.03
N PRO A 240 37.94 -21.33 -7.72
CA PRO A 240 39.33 -20.97 -7.99
C PRO A 240 39.62 -20.69 -9.48
N VAL A 241 38.98 -21.43 -10.39
CA VAL A 241 39.12 -21.23 -11.84
C VAL A 241 38.48 -19.90 -12.26
N ALA A 242 37.29 -19.61 -11.73
CA ALA A 242 36.59 -18.36 -11.99
C ALA A 242 37.35 -17.14 -11.45
N LEU A 243 37.91 -17.24 -10.24
CA LEU A 243 38.74 -16.21 -9.63
C LEU A 243 40.01 -15.94 -10.45
N ALA A 244 40.61 -16.96 -11.07
CA ALA A 244 41.78 -16.81 -11.92
C ALA A 244 41.48 -15.98 -13.18
N GLY A 245 40.27 -16.09 -13.74
CA GLY A 245 39.82 -15.31 -14.90
C GLY A 245 39.40 -13.89 -14.56
N ALA A 246 38.78 -13.67 -13.39
CA ALA A 246 38.16 -12.41 -13.00
C ALA A 246 39.16 -11.24 -12.79
N ASP A 247 38.71 -10.01 -13.02
CA ASP A 247 39.37 -8.77 -12.58
C ASP A 247 38.64 -8.14 -11.39
N ILE A 248 37.31 -8.30 -11.37
CA ILE A 248 36.41 -7.78 -10.34
C ILE A 248 35.55 -8.96 -9.84
N VAL A 249 35.41 -9.07 -8.53
CA VAL A 249 34.55 -10.05 -7.87
C VAL A 249 33.54 -9.29 -7.03
N ILE A 250 32.26 -9.58 -7.23
CA ILE A 250 31.15 -9.03 -6.45
C ILE A 250 30.51 -10.16 -5.68
N SER A 251 30.40 -10.01 -4.37
CA SER A 251 29.73 -10.99 -3.50
C SER A 251 28.54 -10.35 -2.81
N GLY A 252 27.42 -11.08 -2.73
CA GLY A 252 26.18 -10.59 -2.15
C GLY A 252 25.25 -11.73 -1.77
N THR A 253 25.71 -12.64 -0.92
CA THR A 253 24.89 -13.74 -0.39
C THR A 253 24.26 -13.44 0.96
N ALA A 254 23.44 -14.39 1.42
CA ALA A 254 22.93 -14.48 2.79
C ALA A 254 23.52 -15.72 3.49
N ALA A 255 24.75 -16.11 3.16
CA ALA A 255 25.42 -17.25 3.78
C ALA A 255 25.96 -16.90 5.17
N ASP A 256 25.96 -17.88 6.07
CA ASP A 256 26.63 -17.75 7.35
C ASP A 256 28.13 -18.02 7.19
N GLY A 257 28.94 -16.98 7.37
CA GLY A 257 30.40 -17.03 7.37
C GLY A 257 31.06 -16.83 5.99
N PHE A 258 32.40 -16.79 6.00
CA PHE A 258 33.18 -16.47 4.80
C PHE A 258 33.18 -17.61 3.78
N MET A 259 32.74 -17.32 2.57
CA MET A 259 32.84 -18.21 1.40
C MET A 259 34.20 -18.11 0.71
N VAL A 260 34.84 -16.93 0.76
CA VAL A 260 36.11 -16.66 0.10
C VAL A 260 37.13 -16.25 1.15
N GLY A 261 38.16 -17.06 1.34
CA GLY A 261 39.24 -16.78 2.27
C GLY A 261 40.62 -16.81 1.64
N PRO A 262 41.68 -16.66 2.46
CA PRO A 262 43.05 -16.70 1.96
C PRO A 262 43.41 -18.03 1.28
N ARG A 263 42.77 -19.14 1.67
CA ARG A 263 43.01 -20.47 1.10
C ARG A 263 42.62 -20.54 -0.38
N GLU A 264 41.52 -19.89 -0.76
CA GLU A 264 41.04 -19.87 -2.14
C GLU A 264 41.80 -18.83 -2.97
N VAL A 265 42.16 -17.69 -2.37
CA VAL A 265 42.72 -16.53 -3.09
C VAL A 265 44.23 -16.60 -3.28
N GLN A 266 45.00 -17.07 -2.29
CA GLN A 266 46.47 -17.10 -2.38
C GLN A 266 47.00 -17.92 -3.58
N PRO A 267 46.50 -19.14 -3.86
CA PRO A 267 46.96 -19.92 -5.01
C PRO A 267 46.62 -19.25 -6.34
N VAL A 268 45.46 -18.59 -6.41
CA VAL A 268 45.02 -17.83 -7.60
C VAL A 268 45.95 -16.64 -7.84
N MET A 269 46.27 -15.87 -6.81
CA MET A 269 47.16 -14.70 -6.94
C MET A 269 48.58 -15.08 -7.34
N ALA A 270 49.10 -16.22 -6.89
CA ALA A 270 50.41 -16.72 -7.31
C ALA A 270 50.50 -16.95 -8.83
N GLY A 271 49.39 -17.33 -9.49
CA GLY A 271 49.31 -17.57 -10.93
C GLY A 271 49.02 -16.34 -11.79
N ARG A 272 48.79 -15.16 -11.20
CA ARG A 272 48.29 -13.96 -11.90
C ARG A 272 49.36 -13.00 -12.42
N ASN A 273 50.65 -13.31 -12.24
CA ASN A 273 51.78 -12.52 -12.77
C ASN A 273 51.67 -11.00 -12.46
N GLY A 274 51.19 -10.64 -11.27
CA GLY A 274 51.04 -9.24 -10.85
C GLY A 274 49.72 -8.56 -11.26
N ARG A 275 48.81 -9.25 -11.96
CA ARG A 275 47.45 -8.75 -12.22
C ARG A 275 46.62 -8.74 -10.94
N GLY A 276 46.26 -7.54 -10.49
CA GLY A 276 45.45 -7.36 -9.28
C GLY A 276 44.04 -7.95 -9.38
N LEU A 277 43.40 -8.14 -8.23
CA LEU A 277 42.03 -8.63 -8.12
C LEU A 277 41.24 -7.73 -7.17
N LEU A 278 40.14 -7.17 -7.67
CA LEU A 278 39.25 -6.29 -6.92
C LEU A 278 38.06 -7.09 -6.39
N PHE A 279 37.86 -7.09 -5.07
CA PHE A 279 36.68 -7.63 -4.41
C PHE A 279 35.79 -6.49 -3.92
N ILE A 280 34.49 -6.63 -4.16
CA ILE A 280 33.43 -5.75 -3.68
C ILE A 280 32.43 -6.65 -2.94
N ASP A 281 32.53 -6.65 -1.61
CA ASP A 281 31.65 -7.42 -0.73
C ASP A 281 30.50 -6.53 -0.25
N ILE A 282 29.29 -6.84 -0.71
CA ILE A 282 28.06 -6.14 -0.32
C ILE A 282 27.18 -7.00 0.59
N ALA A 283 27.68 -8.16 1.04
CA ALA A 283 26.97 -9.04 1.95
C ALA A 283 27.18 -8.63 3.41
N VAL A 284 26.14 -8.84 4.22
CA VAL A 284 26.20 -8.73 5.69
C VAL A 284 25.30 -9.85 6.24
N PRO A 285 25.85 -10.89 6.89
CA PRO A 285 27.27 -11.13 7.19
C PRO A 285 28.18 -11.17 5.95
N ARG A 286 29.45 -10.81 6.12
CA ARG A 286 30.41 -10.71 5.01
C ARG A 286 30.67 -12.07 4.37
N ASP A 287 30.75 -12.09 3.04
CA ASP A 287 31.04 -13.28 2.25
C ASP A 287 32.56 -13.54 2.15
N ILE A 288 33.35 -12.48 2.30
CA ILE A 288 34.80 -12.51 2.07
C ILE A 288 35.52 -12.25 3.39
N ASP A 289 36.44 -13.15 3.73
CA ASP A 289 37.29 -13.00 4.90
C ASP A 289 38.14 -11.72 4.79
N PRO A 290 38.07 -10.79 5.75
CA PRO A 290 38.90 -9.58 5.76
C PRO A 290 40.40 -9.84 5.63
N ALA A 291 40.89 -11.01 6.07
CA ALA A 291 42.29 -11.42 5.93
C ALA A 291 42.75 -11.52 4.46
N VAL A 292 41.82 -11.64 3.51
CA VAL A 292 42.12 -11.58 2.07
C VAL A 292 42.78 -10.25 1.66
N ARG A 293 42.54 -9.16 2.41
CA ARG A 293 43.15 -7.84 2.20
C ARG A 293 44.68 -7.85 2.36
N GLU A 294 45.24 -8.83 3.10
CA GLU A 294 46.68 -8.96 3.33
C GLU A 294 47.43 -9.57 2.12
N ILE A 295 46.71 -10.15 1.16
CA ILE A 295 47.32 -10.82 0.00
C ILE A 295 47.81 -9.76 -1.01
N PRO A 296 49.09 -9.80 -1.43
CA PRO A 296 49.62 -8.84 -2.39
C PRO A 296 48.84 -8.81 -3.71
N GLY A 297 48.45 -7.61 -4.15
CA GLY A 297 47.68 -7.40 -5.38
C GLY A 297 46.17 -7.58 -5.23
N VAL A 298 45.68 -7.87 -4.02
CA VAL A 298 44.25 -7.93 -3.72
C VAL A 298 43.76 -6.60 -3.16
N HIS A 299 42.57 -6.18 -3.60
CA HIS A 299 41.88 -5.02 -3.07
C HIS A 299 40.46 -5.42 -2.66
N LEU A 300 40.17 -5.39 -1.35
CA LEU A 300 38.84 -5.70 -0.81
C LEU A 300 38.16 -4.42 -0.35
N PHE A 301 36.96 -4.20 -0.85
CA PHE A 301 36.02 -3.16 -0.42
C PHE A 301 34.78 -3.82 0.14
N ASP A 302 34.43 -3.48 1.38
CA ASP A 302 33.17 -3.89 1.99
C ASP A 302 32.08 -2.82 1.78
N ILE A 303 30.91 -3.05 2.37
CA ILE A 303 29.77 -2.15 2.26
C ILE A 303 30.05 -0.75 2.85
N ASP A 304 30.91 -0.64 3.88
CA ASP A 304 31.26 0.64 4.52
C ASP A 304 32.26 1.43 3.68
N ASP A 305 33.18 0.74 3.00
CA ASP A 305 34.06 1.40 2.04
C ASP A 305 33.29 1.99 0.84
N ILE A 306 32.18 1.35 0.44
CA ILE A 306 31.30 1.86 -0.63
C ILE A 306 30.61 3.16 -0.18
N GLU A 307 30.16 3.23 1.06
CA GLU A 307 29.55 4.42 1.66
C GLU A 307 30.46 5.65 1.59
N ALA A 308 31.74 5.49 1.97
CA ALA A 308 32.69 6.58 1.98
C ALA A 308 32.86 7.23 0.58
N VAL A 309 32.68 6.45 -0.49
CA VAL A 309 32.78 6.93 -1.88
C VAL A 309 31.49 7.63 -2.34
N THR A 310 30.32 7.22 -1.86
CA THR A 310 29.03 7.81 -2.24
C THR A 310 28.78 9.16 -1.57
N ALA A 311 29.27 9.35 -0.33
CA ALA A 311 29.15 10.60 0.42
C ALA A 311 29.84 11.81 -0.26
N SER A 312 30.82 11.56 -1.13
CA SER A 312 31.60 12.63 -1.79
C SER A 312 30.86 13.31 -2.97
N GLY A 313 29.71 12.77 -3.42
CA GLY A 313 28.90 13.28 -4.55
C GLY A 313 27.69 14.14 -4.16
N MET A 314 27.61 14.62 -2.91
CA MET A 314 26.38 15.12 -2.26
C MET A 314 25.94 16.56 -2.61
N ASN A 315 26.72 17.33 -3.37
CA ASN A 315 26.38 18.73 -3.68
C ASN A 315 25.15 18.82 -4.62
N GLY A 316 24.00 19.21 -4.07
CA GLY A 316 22.75 19.47 -4.81
C GLY A 316 21.51 18.71 -4.32
N ARG A 317 21.64 17.78 -3.37
CA ARG A 317 20.51 16.95 -2.85
C ARG A 317 19.88 17.45 -1.57
N GLU A 318 20.49 18.40 -0.86
CA GLU A 318 19.98 18.94 0.41
C GLU A 318 18.54 19.46 0.29
N ARG A 319 18.23 20.19 -0.80
CA ARG A 319 16.86 20.68 -1.07
C ARG A 319 15.83 19.58 -1.33
N GLU A 320 16.26 18.43 -1.86
CA GLU A 320 15.36 17.29 -2.06
C GLU A 320 15.16 16.52 -0.77
N VAL A 321 16.20 16.40 0.07
CA VAL A 321 16.05 15.87 1.43
C VAL A 321 15.06 16.73 2.21
N GLU A 322 15.19 18.06 2.20
CA GLU A 322 14.22 18.98 2.84
C GLU A 322 12.76 18.74 2.41
N ARG A 323 12.51 18.44 1.12
CA ARG A 323 11.16 18.09 0.65
C ARG A 323 10.68 16.74 1.15
N VAL A 324 11.57 15.74 1.19
CA VAL A 324 11.24 14.43 1.74
C VAL A 324 10.95 14.54 3.24
N GLU A 325 11.71 15.33 3.98
CA GLU A 325 11.45 15.63 5.39
C GLU A 325 10.07 16.25 5.58
N ALA A 326 9.67 17.20 4.72
CA ALA A 326 8.35 17.81 4.79
C ALA A 326 7.22 16.78 4.61
N ILE A 327 7.37 15.85 3.65
CA ILE A 327 6.42 14.74 3.46
C ILE A 327 6.40 13.82 4.69
N ILE A 328 7.56 13.54 5.27
CA ILE A 328 7.68 12.70 6.48
C ILE A 328 6.97 13.36 7.65
N GLU A 329 7.18 14.65 7.91
CA GLU A 329 6.50 15.36 9.02
C GLU A 329 4.98 15.38 8.85
N GLU A 330 4.49 15.56 7.62
CA GLU A 330 3.04 15.49 7.32
C GLU A 330 2.47 14.11 7.68
N GLU A 331 3.14 13.03 7.26
CA GLU A 331 2.72 11.66 7.53
C GLU A 331 2.86 11.29 9.02
N VAL A 332 3.91 11.76 9.69
CA VAL A 332 4.10 11.58 11.13
C VAL A 332 2.97 12.27 11.89
N SER A 333 2.62 13.50 11.52
CA SER A 333 1.48 14.21 12.12
C SER A 333 0.19 13.43 11.94
N ALA A 334 -0.11 12.98 10.71
CA ALA A 334 -1.32 12.19 10.43
C ALA A 334 -1.37 10.87 11.22
N PHE A 335 -0.22 10.23 11.43
CA PHE A 335 -0.11 9.03 12.26
C PHE A 335 -0.35 9.33 13.75
N LEU A 336 0.23 10.41 14.28
CA LEU A 336 0.06 10.82 15.68
C LEU A 336 -1.37 11.29 15.98
N ASP A 337 -2.02 11.96 15.04
CA ASP A 337 -3.43 12.36 15.14
C ASP A 337 -4.34 11.12 15.20
N TRP A 338 -4.09 10.15 14.32
CA TRP A 338 -4.77 8.86 14.38
C TRP A 338 -4.50 8.15 15.71
N TRP A 339 -3.26 8.13 16.18
CA TRP A 339 -2.89 7.47 17.43
C TRP A 339 -3.62 8.10 18.62
N SER A 340 -3.64 9.42 18.68
CA SER A 340 -4.36 10.19 19.72
C SER A 340 -5.87 9.92 19.68
N SER A 341 -6.43 9.63 18.51
CA SER A 341 -7.84 9.22 18.39
C SER A 341 -8.15 7.88 19.07
N LEU A 342 -7.15 7.01 19.29
CA LEU A 342 -7.36 5.73 19.97
C LEU A 342 -7.64 5.89 21.46
N ASP A 343 -7.23 7.00 22.09
CA ASP A 343 -7.49 7.29 23.50
C ASP A 343 -8.99 7.44 23.81
N ILE A 344 -9.82 7.75 22.80
CA ILE A 344 -11.28 7.82 22.97
C ILE A 344 -11.96 6.44 22.90
N VAL A 345 -11.29 5.42 22.37
CA VAL A 345 -11.88 4.08 22.14
C VAL A 345 -12.30 3.40 23.46
N PRO A 346 -11.48 3.40 24.54
CA PRO A 346 -11.92 2.90 25.85
C PRO A 346 -13.08 3.69 26.45
N VAL A 347 -13.15 5.01 26.19
CA VAL A 347 -14.25 5.87 26.65
C VAL A 347 -15.55 5.52 25.93
N ILE A 348 -15.51 5.33 24.61
CA ILE A 348 -16.65 4.89 23.81
C ILE A 348 -17.09 3.48 24.24
N ALA A 349 -16.16 2.55 24.44
CA ALA A 349 -16.47 1.21 24.91
C ALA A 349 -17.12 1.22 26.32
N ALA A 350 -16.64 2.06 27.23
CA ALA A 350 -17.23 2.24 28.55
C ALA A 350 -18.64 2.86 28.49
N LEU A 351 -18.86 3.84 27.62
CA LEU A 351 -20.17 4.45 27.38
C LEU A 351 -21.16 3.44 26.78
N LEU A 352 -20.73 2.65 25.80
CA LEU A 352 -21.55 1.60 25.18
C LEU A 352 -21.86 0.45 26.16
N HIS A 353 -20.94 0.12 27.06
CA HIS A 353 -21.18 -0.87 28.12
C HIS A 353 -22.18 -0.34 29.17
N GLY A 354 -22.08 0.95 29.53
CA GLY A 354 -23.06 1.64 30.37
C GLY A 354 -24.45 1.72 29.73
N TRP A 355 -24.52 1.87 28.40
CA TRP A 355 -25.79 1.84 27.65
C TRP A 355 -26.44 0.45 27.60
N LYS A 356 -25.65 -0.63 27.48
CA LYS A 356 -26.17 -2.02 27.48
C LYS A 356 -26.69 -2.47 28.85
N THR A 357 -26.24 -1.83 29.93
CA THR A 357 -26.68 -2.11 31.32
C THR A 357 -27.77 -1.15 31.80
N ALA A 358 -28.14 -0.15 31.00
CA ALA A 358 -29.23 0.76 31.30
C ALA A 358 -30.60 0.04 31.19
N PRO A 359 -31.53 0.23 32.14
CA PRO A 359 -32.86 -0.34 32.05
C PRO A 359 -33.60 0.12 30.79
N THR A 360 -34.23 -0.78 30.06
CA THR A 360 -35.00 -0.47 28.85
C THR A 360 -36.13 0.54 29.12
N ARG A 361 -36.50 1.32 28.09
CA ARG A 361 -37.53 2.38 28.08
C ARG A 361 -38.83 2.03 28.84
N ASP A 362 -39.23 0.76 28.86
CA ASP A 362 -40.44 0.28 29.54
C ASP A 362 -40.36 0.33 31.08
N SER A 363 -39.15 0.26 31.65
CA SER A 363 -38.94 0.33 33.10
C SER A 363 -39.01 1.77 33.64
N ILE A 364 -38.70 2.76 32.81
CA ILE A 364 -38.72 4.19 33.18
C ILE A 364 -40.16 4.71 33.25
N TRP A 365 -41.07 4.20 32.39
CA TRP A 365 -42.47 4.63 32.37
C TRP A 365 -43.35 4.03 33.48
N ARG A 366 -42.94 2.93 34.13
CA ARG A 366 -43.68 2.37 35.27
C ARG A 366 -43.45 3.11 36.60
N ARG A 367 -42.46 4.02 36.67
CA ARG A 367 -42.15 4.80 37.88
C ARG A 367 -42.69 6.24 37.88
N SER A 368 -43.34 6.71 36.81
CA SER A 368 -43.81 8.10 36.70
C SER A 368 -45.27 8.37 37.13
N ARG A 369 -45.96 7.40 37.78
CA ARG A 369 -47.34 7.60 38.28
C ARG A 369 -47.48 7.84 39.79
N THR A 370 -46.42 8.26 40.48
CA THR A 370 -46.51 8.68 41.89
C THR A 370 -45.66 9.93 42.14
N CYS A 371 -46.03 11.05 41.53
CA CYS A 371 -45.60 12.36 42.03
C CYS A 371 -46.77 13.35 41.89
N SER A 372 -47.48 13.59 42.98
CA SER A 372 -48.65 14.47 43.07
C SER A 372 -48.29 15.96 43.20
N THR A 373 -47.04 16.35 42.94
CA THR A 373 -46.54 17.71 43.29
C THR A 373 -45.95 18.53 42.15
N CYS A 374 -45.94 18.08 40.89
CA CYS A 374 -45.36 18.86 39.80
C CYS A 374 -46.41 19.38 38.81
N ARG A 375 -46.85 20.63 38.99
CA ARG A 375 -47.52 21.43 37.94
C ARG A 375 -46.51 21.89 36.89
N PRO A 376 -46.88 22.04 35.60
CA PRO A 376 -45.95 22.48 34.57
C PRO A 376 -45.72 24.00 34.69
N ARG A 377 -44.48 24.42 34.95
CA ARG A 377 -44.06 25.81 34.70
C ARG A 377 -43.66 25.95 33.24
N LYS A 378 -44.29 26.90 32.55
CA LYS A 378 -43.91 27.35 31.20
C LYS A 378 -42.47 27.83 31.21
N ALA A 379 -41.62 27.21 30.40
CA ALA A 379 -40.27 27.69 30.12
C ALA A 379 -40.35 28.80 29.07
N THR A 380 -40.33 30.05 29.52
CA THR A 380 -40.04 31.22 28.71
C THR A 380 -38.63 31.68 29.05
N GLY A 381 -37.76 31.80 28.04
CA GLY A 381 -36.47 32.48 28.15
C GLY A 381 -35.26 31.56 28.03
N LEU A 382 -34.93 31.17 26.81
CA LEU A 382 -33.53 31.03 26.39
C LEU A 382 -33.31 32.05 25.29
N THR A 383 -32.55 33.07 25.64
CA THR A 383 -32.13 34.17 24.78
C THR A 383 -31.23 33.64 23.67
N ARG A 384 -31.54 34.07 22.44
CA ARG A 384 -30.71 33.93 21.25
C ARG A 384 -29.42 34.72 21.44
N GLU A 385 -28.33 34.04 21.79
CA GLU A 385 -26.97 34.56 21.65
C GLU A 385 -26.09 33.45 21.06
N ALA A 386 -26.20 33.29 19.75
CA ALA A 386 -25.22 32.70 18.83
C ALA A 386 -25.80 32.79 17.41
N ALA A 387 -26.01 34.02 16.95
CA ALA A 387 -26.37 34.30 15.56
C ALA A 387 -25.62 35.57 15.13
N ASP A 388 -24.29 35.51 15.24
CA ASP A 388 -23.47 36.37 14.41
C ASP A 388 -23.60 35.83 12.98
N VAL A 389 -24.32 36.62 12.17
CA VAL A 389 -24.58 36.39 10.77
C VAL A 389 -23.26 36.58 10.02
N VAL A 390 -22.51 35.50 9.85
CA VAL A 390 -21.55 35.39 8.76
C VAL A 390 -22.39 35.26 7.50
N SER A 391 -22.35 36.27 6.63
CA SER A 391 -22.91 36.17 5.27
C SER A 391 -22.44 34.85 4.64
N PRO A 392 -23.34 33.98 4.16
CA PRO A 392 -22.94 32.64 3.73
C PRO A 392 -22.02 32.77 2.52
N ARG A 393 -20.73 32.47 2.73
CA ARG A 393 -19.80 32.26 1.62
C ARG A 393 -20.33 31.09 0.81
N ALA A 394 -20.38 31.24 -0.51
CA ALA A 394 -20.77 30.14 -1.39
C ALA A 394 -19.80 28.97 -1.22
N LEU A 395 -20.35 27.77 -1.00
CA LEU A 395 -19.58 26.52 -0.89
C LEU A 395 -19.09 26.12 -2.27
N ILE A 396 -17.79 25.90 -2.40
CA ILE A 396 -17.16 25.55 -3.67
C ILE A 396 -17.28 24.04 -3.87
N VAL A 397 -18.03 23.62 -4.88
CA VAL A 397 -18.25 22.22 -5.25
C VAL A 397 -17.41 21.87 -6.47
N ALA A 398 -16.52 20.89 -6.32
CA ALA A 398 -15.67 20.46 -7.42
C ALA A 398 -16.17 19.20 -8.12
N THR A 399 -15.88 19.15 -9.41
CA THR A 399 -16.16 17.99 -10.25
C THR A 399 -15.14 17.82 -11.36
N ARG A 400 -15.09 16.63 -11.95
CA ARG A 400 -14.25 16.35 -13.12
C ARG A 400 -14.91 16.89 -14.38
N GLY A 401 -14.11 17.20 -15.39
CA GLY A 401 -14.59 17.74 -16.67
C GLY A 401 -15.37 16.77 -17.57
N SER A 402 -15.49 15.49 -17.19
CA SER A 402 -16.27 14.52 -18.00
C SER A 402 -17.78 14.81 -17.91
N ARG A 403 -18.51 14.59 -19.02
CA ARG A 403 -19.97 14.79 -19.07
C ARG A 403 -20.72 14.05 -17.96
N LEU A 404 -20.28 12.84 -17.62
CA LEU A 404 -20.88 12.05 -16.55
C LEU A 404 -20.63 12.68 -15.18
N ALA A 405 -19.40 13.11 -14.89
CA ALA A 405 -19.05 13.73 -13.60
C ALA A 405 -19.81 15.05 -13.37
N LEU A 406 -19.89 15.91 -14.39
CA LEU A 406 -20.71 17.12 -14.35
C LEU A 406 -22.17 16.78 -14.02
N ARG A 407 -22.75 15.81 -14.72
CA ARG A 407 -24.13 15.38 -14.49
C ARG A 407 -24.36 14.79 -13.10
N GLN A 408 -23.39 14.04 -12.56
CA GLN A 408 -23.45 13.54 -11.19
C GLN A 408 -23.43 14.68 -10.17
N THR A 409 -22.67 15.72 -10.44
CA THR A 409 -22.59 16.92 -9.59
C THR A 409 -23.89 17.70 -9.64
N GLU A 410 -24.51 17.86 -10.82
CA GLU A 410 -25.84 18.45 -10.95
C GLU A 410 -26.90 17.69 -10.12
N ILE A 411 -26.85 16.35 -10.10
CA ILE A 411 -27.77 15.54 -9.28
C ILE A 411 -27.54 15.80 -7.79
N ALA A 412 -26.29 15.82 -7.34
CA ALA A 412 -25.97 16.11 -5.95
C ALA A 412 -26.37 17.53 -5.54
N LEU A 413 -26.12 18.53 -6.38
CA LEU A 413 -26.52 19.91 -6.16
C LEU A 413 -28.05 20.07 -6.13
N ALA A 414 -28.78 19.36 -6.99
CA ALA A 414 -30.23 19.38 -6.95
C ALA A 414 -30.77 18.85 -5.61
N ALA A 415 -30.17 17.79 -5.08
CA ALA A 415 -30.51 17.27 -3.75
C ALA A 415 -30.14 18.28 -2.64
N LEU A 416 -28.95 18.88 -2.71
CA LEU A 416 -28.47 19.85 -1.72
C LEU A 416 -29.32 21.12 -1.70
N HIS A 417 -29.67 21.68 -2.86
CA HIS A 417 -30.58 22.84 -2.96
C HIS A 417 -31.98 22.52 -2.42
N ALA A 418 -32.47 21.29 -2.60
CA ALA A 418 -33.77 20.88 -2.05
C ALA A 418 -33.74 20.73 -0.53
N ALA A 419 -32.64 20.24 0.05
CA ALA A 419 -32.49 20.05 1.48
C ALA A 419 -32.08 21.33 2.24
N VAL A 420 -31.29 22.20 1.61
CA VAL A 420 -30.75 23.43 2.20
C VAL A 420 -30.89 24.60 1.21
N PRO A 421 -32.10 25.17 1.04
CA PRO A 421 -32.39 26.18 0.01
C PRO A 421 -31.60 27.49 0.14
N ASP A 422 -31.16 27.83 1.36
CA ASP A 422 -30.43 29.07 1.66
C ASP A 422 -28.91 28.93 1.43
N ALA A 423 -28.41 27.73 1.14
CA ALA A 423 -26.99 27.50 0.86
C ALA A 423 -26.66 27.87 -0.60
N ALA A 424 -25.62 28.70 -0.79
CA ALA A 424 -25.10 29.02 -2.10
C ALA A 424 -23.98 28.04 -2.48
N PHE A 425 -23.99 27.54 -3.71
CA PHE A 425 -22.99 26.60 -4.25
C PHE A 425 -22.35 27.14 -5.52
N GLU A 426 -21.03 27.10 -5.62
CA GLU A 426 -20.24 27.46 -6.81
C GLU A 426 -19.58 26.21 -7.40
N VAL A 427 -19.83 25.88 -8.67
CA VAL A 427 -19.23 24.68 -9.30
C VAL A 427 -17.89 25.00 -9.95
N ARG A 428 -16.84 24.27 -9.57
CA ARG A 428 -15.52 24.31 -10.21
C ARG A 428 -15.18 22.99 -10.88
N THR A 429 -14.66 23.08 -12.10
CA THR A 429 -14.21 21.90 -12.84
C THR A 429 -12.70 21.72 -12.68
N ILE A 430 -12.27 20.58 -12.14
CA ILE A 430 -10.87 20.20 -11.99
C ILE A 430 -10.49 19.20 -13.09
N ARG A 431 -9.33 19.41 -13.73
CA ARG A 431 -8.80 18.53 -14.79
C ARG A 431 -7.89 17.45 -14.20
N THR A 432 -8.27 16.18 -14.33
CA THR A 432 -7.53 15.04 -13.74
C THR A 432 -6.53 14.42 -14.73
N ALA A 433 -5.47 13.78 -14.23
CA ALA A 433 -4.51 13.02 -15.03
C ALA A 433 -5.14 11.77 -15.67
N GLY A 434 -6.14 11.18 -15.01
CA GLY A 434 -6.96 10.09 -15.57
C GLY A 434 -7.74 10.47 -16.82
N ASP A 435 -7.95 11.77 -17.10
CA ASP A 435 -8.54 12.24 -18.35
C ASP A 435 -7.54 12.29 -19.53
N ARG A 436 -6.23 12.14 -19.27
CA ARG A 436 -5.13 12.32 -20.25
C ARG A 436 -4.36 11.04 -20.62
N SER A 437 -4.43 9.97 -19.81
CA SER A 437 -3.53 8.80 -19.97
C SER A 437 -4.14 7.63 -20.74
N ALA A 438 -3.35 7.04 -21.63
CA ALA A 438 -3.69 5.86 -22.45
C ALA A 438 -3.22 4.51 -21.84
N ALA A 439 -2.48 4.51 -20.73
CA ALA A 439 -2.00 3.28 -20.07
C ALA A 439 -3.11 2.56 -19.28
N SER A 440 -2.91 1.29 -18.90
CA SER A 440 -3.90 0.45 -18.21
C SER A 440 -4.23 0.92 -16.78
N LEU A 441 -5.41 0.56 -16.23
CA LEU A 441 -5.81 0.93 -14.85
C LEU A 441 -4.92 0.18 -13.85
N SER A 442 -4.47 -1.02 -14.20
CA SER A 442 -3.49 -1.79 -13.42
C SER A 442 -2.10 -1.14 -13.42
N GLU A 443 -1.71 -0.50 -14.53
CA GLU A 443 -0.38 0.12 -14.70
C GLU A 443 -0.27 1.52 -14.06
N ILE A 444 -1.38 2.26 -13.92
CA ILE A 444 -1.38 3.64 -13.37
C ILE A 444 -1.70 3.65 -11.85
N GLY A 445 -1.79 2.49 -11.19
CA GLY A 445 -1.99 2.43 -9.73
C GLY A 445 -3.45 2.25 -9.26
N GLY A 446 -4.33 1.73 -10.12
CA GLY A 446 -5.64 1.21 -9.70
C GLY A 446 -6.76 2.22 -9.44
N ARG A 447 -7.81 1.80 -8.70
CA ARG A 447 -8.93 2.66 -8.29
C ARG A 447 -8.40 3.83 -7.47
N GLY A 448 -8.77 5.06 -7.84
CA GLY A 448 -8.31 6.30 -7.20
C GLY A 448 -7.68 7.33 -8.16
N VAL A 449 -7.20 6.91 -9.35
CA VAL A 449 -6.61 7.81 -10.39
C VAL A 449 -7.53 8.97 -10.82
N PHE A 450 -8.82 8.85 -10.51
CA PHE A 450 -9.86 9.81 -10.84
C PHE A 450 -10.30 10.70 -9.66
N VAL A 451 -9.86 10.36 -8.45
CA VAL A 451 -10.34 10.99 -7.21
C VAL A 451 -9.22 11.81 -6.55
N ILE A 452 -7.95 11.42 -6.76
CA ILE A 452 -6.77 12.07 -6.16
C ILE A 452 -6.78 13.60 -6.32
N GLU A 453 -7.08 14.15 -7.50
CA GLU A 453 -7.05 15.60 -7.68
C GLU A 453 -8.20 16.34 -6.97
N LEU A 454 -9.35 15.68 -6.79
CA LEU A 454 -10.46 16.23 -6.02
C LEU A 454 -10.18 16.14 -4.51
N GLU A 455 -9.62 15.02 -4.05
CA GLU A 455 -9.21 14.85 -2.64
C GLU A 455 -8.10 15.82 -2.27
N ARG A 456 -7.11 16.01 -3.14
CA ARG A 456 -6.06 17.01 -2.94
C ARG A 456 -6.65 18.42 -2.85
N ALA A 457 -7.56 18.80 -3.75
CA ALA A 457 -8.20 20.11 -3.71
C ALA A 457 -9.04 20.33 -2.43
N LEU A 458 -9.68 19.27 -1.90
CA LEU A 458 -10.36 19.34 -0.60
C LEU A 458 -9.37 19.62 0.54
N LEU A 459 -8.25 18.89 0.57
CA LEU A 459 -7.19 19.03 1.58
C LEU A 459 -6.44 20.36 1.48
N GLU A 460 -6.24 20.88 0.28
CA GLU A 460 -5.59 22.18 0.02
C GLU A 460 -6.55 23.38 0.25
N HIS A 461 -7.78 23.14 0.74
CA HIS A 461 -8.82 24.15 0.94
C HIS A 461 -9.20 24.94 -0.33
N GLU A 462 -8.94 24.40 -1.52
CA GLU A 462 -9.32 25.02 -2.79
C GLU A 462 -10.82 24.90 -3.07
N ILE A 463 -11.44 23.84 -2.55
CA ILE A 463 -12.84 23.45 -2.71
C ILE A 463 -13.41 23.00 -1.35
N ASP A 464 -14.71 23.05 -1.17
CA ASP A 464 -15.39 22.68 0.09
C ASP A 464 -16.08 21.30 -0.01
N ILE A 465 -16.51 20.93 -1.22
CA ILE A 465 -17.29 19.71 -1.48
C ILE A 465 -16.76 19.03 -2.75
N ALA A 466 -16.61 17.71 -2.72
CA ALA A 466 -16.38 16.90 -3.91
C ALA A 466 -17.46 15.81 -4.08
N VAL A 467 -17.88 15.58 -5.34
CA VAL A 467 -18.91 14.59 -5.67
C VAL A 467 -18.30 13.44 -6.47
N HIS A 468 -18.52 12.22 -5.99
CA HIS A 468 -17.91 11.00 -6.55
C HIS A 468 -18.96 9.93 -6.88
N SER A 469 -18.63 9.05 -7.82
CA SER A 469 -19.23 7.71 -7.79
C SER A 469 -18.62 6.95 -6.63
N LEU A 470 -19.42 6.40 -5.72
CA LEU A 470 -18.88 5.75 -4.52
C LEU A 470 -17.98 4.55 -4.84
N LYS A 471 -18.30 3.80 -5.91
CA LYS A 471 -17.47 2.66 -6.36
C LYS A 471 -16.05 3.04 -6.85
N ASP A 472 -15.84 4.32 -7.17
CA ASP A 472 -14.57 4.83 -7.66
C ASP A 472 -13.69 5.38 -6.52
N LEU A 473 -14.27 5.57 -5.32
CA LEU A 473 -13.54 5.94 -4.11
C LEU A 473 -12.77 4.73 -3.53
N PRO A 474 -11.56 4.95 -3.00
CA PRO A 474 -10.82 3.91 -2.30
C PRO A 474 -11.63 3.35 -1.13
N VAL A 475 -11.39 2.09 -0.77
CA VAL A 475 -12.12 1.41 0.33
C VAL A 475 -11.67 1.92 1.70
N GLU A 476 -10.40 2.30 1.79
CA GLU A 476 -9.84 3.09 2.88
C GLU A 476 -10.11 4.57 2.61
N GLU A 477 -10.58 5.28 3.62
CA GLU A 477 -10.84 6.72 3.50
C GLU A 477 -9.52 7.50 3.63
N THR A 478 -9.36 8.51 2.77
CA THR A 478 -8.21 9.41 2.81
C THR A 478 -8.24 10.23 4.10
N SER A 479 -7.13 10.24 4.83
CA SER A 479 -7.00 11.00 6.09
C SER A 479 -7.36 12.47 5.88
N GLY A 480 -8.03 13.07 6.86
CA GLY A 480 -8.52 14.45 6.77
C GLY A 480 -9.82 14.64 5.98
N LEU A 481 -10.30 13.62 5.26
CA LEU A 481 -11.55 13.67 4.48
C LEU A 481 -12.60 12.69 5.02
N ALA A 482 -13.88 13.00 4.81
CA ALA A 482 -15.00 12.15 5.20
C ALA A 482 -16.08 12.12 4.12
N ILE A 483 -16.73 10.96 3.94
CA ILE A 483 -17.96 10.84 3.15
C ILE A 483 -19.13 11.35 3.99
N ALA A 484 -19.38 12.66 3.92
CA ALA A 484 -20.46 13.31 4.66
C ALA A 484 -21.84 12.81 4.24
N ALA A 485 -22.08 12.58 2.96
CA ALA A 485 -23.36 12.04 2.50
C ALA A 485 -23.22 10.99 1.41
N VAL A 486 -24.11 10.01 1.44
CA VAL A 486 -24.36 9.07 0.34
C VAL A 486 -25.79 9.28 -0.14
N LEU A 487 -25.96 9.69 -1.39
CA LEU A 487 -27.29 9.92 -1.97
C LEU A 487 -28.03 8.61 -2.22
N ALA A 488 -29.36 8.72 -2.39
CA ALA A 488 -30.21 7.60 -2.80
C ALA A 488 -29.62 6.89 -4.03
N ARG A 489 -29.55 5.56 -3.95
CA ARG A 489 -28.90 4.72 -4.97
C ARG A 489 -29.70 4.66 -6.26
N GLU A 490 -29.04 4.91 -7.39
CA GLU A 490 -29.56 4.59 -8.72
C GLU A 490 -29.46 3.09 -9.02
N ASP A 491 -30.07 2.62 -10.11
CA ASP A 491 -29.96 1.23 -10.57
C ASP A 491 -28.50 0.73 -10.61
N ALA A 492 -28.20 -0.22 -9.74
CA ALA A 492 -26.86 -0.76 -9.53
C ALA A 492 -26.44 -1.76 -10.62
N ARG A 493 -27.36 -2.22 -11.48
CA ARG A 493 -27.09 -3.26 -12.49
C ARG A 493 -26.02 -2.84 -13.50
N ASP A 494 -25.44 -3.83 -14.15
CA ASP A 494 -24.60 -3.63 -15.32
C ASP A 494 -25.42 -3.75 -16.60
N ALA A 495 -24.97 -3.09 -17.66
CA ALA A 495 -25.62 -3.00 -18.95
C ALA A 495 -24.66 -3.39 -20.07
N LEU A 496 -25.12 -4.24 -20.98
CA LEU A 496 -24.42 -4.54 -22.23
C LEU A 496 -24.83 -3.52 -23.29
N VAL A 497 -23.84 -2.84 -23.89
CA VAL A 497 -24.02 -2.07 -25.12
C VAL A 497 -23.31 -2.83 -26.22
N SER A 498 -24.03 -3.23 -27.26
CA SER A 498 -23.52 -4.11 -28.31
C SER A 498 -23.79 -3.54 -29.70
N ARG A 499 -23.01 -4.02 -30.66
CA ARG A 499 -23.23 -3.75 -32.07
C ARG A 499 -24.61 -4.30 -32.46
N HIS A 500 -25.39 -3.48 -33.17
CA HIS A 500 -26.77 -3.79 -33.59
C HIS A 500 -27.77 -4.03 -32.43
N ASN A 501 -27.46 -3.60 -31.21
CA ASN A 501 -28.35 -3.72 -30.04
C ASN A 501 -28.76 -5.18 -29.74
N ALA A 502 -27.84 -6.12 -29.96
CA ALA A 502 -28.02 -7.55 -29.68
C ALA A 502 -27.78 -7.90 -28.21
N GLN A 503 -28.64 -8.72 -27.61
CA GLN A 503 -28.42 -9.25 -26.25
C GLN A 503 -27.20 -10.19 -26.21
N MET A 504 -26.67 -10.46 -25.01
CA MET A 504 -25.46 -11.28 -24.83
C MET A 504 -25.59 -12.67 -25.48
N ALA A 505 -26.77 -13.29 -25.40
CA ALA A 505 -27.04 -14.59 -26.00
C ALA A 505 -26.99 -14.59 -27.53
N ALA A 506 -27.25 -13.44 -28.16
CA ALA A 506 -27.26 -13.27 -29.62
C ALA A 506 -25.93 -12.79 -30.19
N LEU A 507 -24.92 -12.52 -29.34
CA LEU A 507 -23.58 -12.17 -29.84
C LEU A 507 -22.94 -13.37 -30.58
N PRO A 508 -22.16 -13.13 -31.64
CA PRO A 508 -21.48 -14.20 -32.37
C PRO A 508 -20.53 -14.99 -31.48
N ALA A 509 -20.18 -16.21 -31.90
CA ALA A 509 -19.18 -17.01 -31.20
C ALA A 509 -17.84 -16.26 -31.16
N ALA A 510 -17.15 -16.31 -30.01
CA ALA A 510 -15.89 -15.59 -29.80
C ALA A 510 -15.96 -14.06 -29.98
N ALA A 511 -17.14 -13.46 -29.76
CA ALA A 511 -17.32 -12.02 -29.77
C ALA A 511 -16.36 -11.30 -28.82
N ILE A 512 -15.86 -10.14 -29.23
CA ILE A 512 -14.92 -9.33 -28.45
C ILE A 512 -15.72 -8.40 -27.53
N VAL A 513 -15.66 -8.64 -26.22
CA VAL A 513 -16.38 -7.85 -25.21
C VAL A 513 -15.42 -7.00 -24.40
N GLY A 514 -15.57 -5.68 -24.49
CA GLY A 514 -14.75 -4.71 -23.80
C GLY A 514 -15.13 -4.56 -22.32
N THR A 515 -14.17 -4.76 -21.41
CA THR A 515 -14.30 -4.35 -20.00
C THR A 515 -12.92 -4.21 -19.34
N GLY A 516 -12.67 -3.08 -18.69
CA GLY A 516 -11.50 -2.88 -17.83
C GLY A 516 -11.74 -3.21 -16.35
N SER A 517 -12.77 -4.01 -16.07
CA SER A 517 -13.14 -4.42 -14.71
C SER A 517 -12.91 -5.93 -14.56
N PRO A 518 -11.96 -6.36 -13.71
CA PRO A 518 -11.73 -7.79 -13.43
C PRO A 518 -13.02 -8.50 -12.97
N ARG A 519 -13.82 -7.84 -12.13
CA ARG A 519 -15.16 -8.28 -11.70
C ARG A 519 -16.09 -8.66 -12.87
N ARG A 520 -16.15 -7.81 -13.90
CA ARG A 520 -17.01 -8.10 -15.08
C ARG A 520 -16.39 -9.19 -15.93
N ALA A 521 -15.07 -9.21 -16.08
CA ALA A 521 -14.37 -10.25 -16.83
C ALA A 521 -14.67 -11.64 -16.25
N ALA A 522 -14.48 -11.82 -14.93
CA ALA A 522 -14.76 -13.08 -14.24
C ALA A 522 -16.22 -13.54 -14.43
N GLN A 523 -17.18 -12.64 -14.25
CA GLN A 523 -18.61 -12.98 -14.39
C GLN A 523 -19.02 -13.23 -15.84
N LEU A 524 -18.45 -12.52 -16.82
CA LEU A 524 -18.69 -12.80 -18.24
C LEU A 524 -18.11 -14.16 -18.65
N ALA A 525 -16.89 -14.49 -18.18
CA ALA A 525 -16.27 -15.78 -18.41
C ALA A 525 -17.11 -16.93 -17.81
N ALA A 526 -17.64 -16.73 -16.60
CA ALA A 526 -18.54 -17.70 -15.95
C ALA A 526 -19.88 -17.86 -16.69
N LEU A 527 -20.46 -16.77 -17.21
CA LEU A 527 -21.74 -16.81 -17.93
C LEU A 527 -21.61 -17.37 -19.35
N ARG A 528 -20.52 -17.03 -20.05
CA ARG A 528 -20.33 -17.34 -21.46
C ARG A 528 -18.83 -17.42 -21.79
N GLY A 529 -18.26 -18.60 -21.54
CA GLY A 529 -16.81 -18.86 -21.65
C GLY A 529 -16.22 -18.80 -23.06
N ASP A 530 -17.03 -18.71 -24.14
CA ASP A 530 -16.51 -18.50 -25.50
C ASP A 530 -16.16 -17.03 -25.80
N LEU A 531 -16.59 -16.06 -24.97
CA LEU A 531 -16.35 -14.64 -25.22
C LEU A 531 -14.86 -14.28 -25.09
N ARG A 532 -14.39 -13.41 -25.99
CA ARG A 532 -13.05 -12.83 -25.90
C ARG A 532 -13.10 -11.54 -25.11
N ILE A 533 -12.76 -11.60 -23.83
CA ILE A 533 -12.73 -10.42 -22.97
C ILE A 533 -11.47 -9.59 -23.29
N ALA A 534 -11.67 -8.32 -23.61
CA ALA A 534 -10.59 -7.40 -23.94
C ALA A 534 -10.65 -6.16 -23.03
N ASP A 535 -9.49 -5.69 -22.57
CA ASP A 535 -9.42 -4.45 -21.80
C ASP A 535 -9.92 -3.27 -22.64
N ILE A 536 -10.59 -2.31 -22.00
CA ILE A 536 -11.12 -1.12 -22.64
C ILE A 536 -10.96 0.11 -21.75
N ARG A 537 -10.43 1.18 -22.35
CA ARG A 537 -10.17 2.48 -21.70
C ARG A 537 -11.14 3.55 -22.19
N GLY A 538 -11.10 4.69 -21.53
CA GLY A 538 -11.93 5.86 -21.85
C GLY A 538 -13.21 5.94 -21.03
N ASN A 539 -13.89 7.08 -21.14
CA ASN A 539 -15.19 7.33 -20.50
C ASN A 539 -16.34 6.61 -21.24
N VAL A 540 -17.55 6.68 -20.70
CA VAL A 540 -18.76 6.02 -21.26
C VAL A 540 -18.93 6.32 -22.75
N ASP A 541 -18.81 7.58 -23.15
CA ASP A 541 -18.96 8.02 -24.54
C ASP A 541 -17.93 7.37 -25.47
N THR A 542 -16.65 7.41 -25.07
CA THR A 542 -15.55 6.85 -25.87
C THR A 542 -15.70 5.35 -26.03
N ARG A 543 -16.10 4.65 -24.95
CA ARG A 543 -16.33 3.20 -24.97
C ARG A 543 -17.48 2.79 -25.89
N ILE A 544 -18.57 3.55 -25.91
CA ILE A 544 -19.69 3.26 -26.82
C ILE A 544 -19.25 3.50 -28.28
N ARG A 545 -18.50 4.57 -28.56
CA ARG A 545 -17.95 4.82 -29.90
C ARG A 545 -17.05 3.68 -30.40
N LYS A 546 -16.28 3.05 -29.52
CA LYS A 546 -15.45 1.87 -29.86
C LYS A 546 -16.29 0.65 -30.28
N VAL A 547 -17.51 0.51 -29.77
CA VAL A 547 -18.46 -0.52 -30.24
C VAL A 547 -19.05 -0.11 -31.59
N GLU A 548 -19.42 1.16 -31.75
CA GLU A 548 -19.96 1.70 -33.02
C GLU A 548 -18.94 1.62 -34.17
N SER A 549 -17.65 1.80 -33.88
CA SER A 549 -16.56 1.68 -34.86
C SER A 549 -16.18 0.23 -35.18
N GLY A 550 -16.73 -0.76 -34.45
CA GLY A 550 -16.41 -2.17 -34.62
C GLY A 550 -15.09 -2.61 -34.01
N GLU A 551 -14.46 -1.81 -33.13
CA GLU A 551 -13.27 -2.22 -32.36
C GLU A 551 -13.62 -3.31 -31.34
N TYR A 552 -14.85 -3.27 -30.80
CA TYR A 552 -15.42 -4.29 -29.93
C TYR A 552 -16.83 -4.67 -30.43
N ASP A 553 -17.23 -5.93 -30.26
CA ASP A 553 -18.60 -6.36 -30.56
C ASP A 553 -19.59 -5.87 -29.50
N ALA A 554 -19.13 -5.76 -28.26
CA ALA A 554 -19.90 -5.18 -27.16
C ALA A 554 -19.01 -4.61 -26.06
N VAL A 555 -19.59 -3.81 -25.17
CA VAL A 555 -18.97 -3.31 -23.93
C VAL A 555 -19.95 -3.45 -22.78
N VAL A 556 -19.44 -3.74 -21.58
CA VAL A 556 -20.25 -3.72 -20.34
C VAL A 556 -20.00 -2.43 -19.56
N LEU A 557 -21.08 -1.73 -19.23
CA LEU A 557 -21.10 -0.44 -18.55
C LEU A 557 -22.03 -0.49 -17.33
N ALA A 558 -21.94 0.49 -16.43
CA ALA A 558 -22.89 0.57 -15.31
C ALA A 558 -24.21 1.18 -15.81
N ALA A 559 -25.34 0.57 -15.49
CA ALA A 559 -26.66 1.07 -15.88
C ALA A 559 -26.89 2.50 -15.35
N ALA A 560 -26.52 2.78 -14.09
CA ALA A 560 -26.54 4.13 -13.52
C ALA A 560 -25.80 5.19 -14.36
N GLY A 561 -24.66 4.83 -14.98
CA GLY A 561 -23.91 5.75 -15.84
C GLY A 561 -24.67 6.11 -17.13
N LEU A 562 -25.33 5.12 -17.73
CA LEU A 562 -26.19 5.33 -18.89
C LEU A 562 -27.45 6.12 -18.52
N ALA A 563 -28.08 5.79 -17.39
CA ALA A 563 -29.28 6.47 -16.88
C ALA A 563 -29.03 7.97 -16.67
N ARG A 564 -27.95 8.32 -15.98
CA ARG A 564 -27.57 9.72 -15.71
C ARG A 564 -27.37 10.53 -16.99
N LEU A 565 -26.82 9.90 -18.04
CA LEU A 565 -26.60 10.51 -19.35
C LEU A 565 -27.84 10.49 -20.27
N GLY A 566 -28.95 9.87 -19.84
CA GLY A 566 -30.15 9.70 -20.67
C GLY A 566 -29.97 8.67 -21.80
N TRP A 567 -29.04 7.73 -21.66
CA TRP A 567 -28.62 6.78 -22.70
C TRP A 567 -29.08 5.34 -22.44
N THR A 568 -30.08 5.13 -21.60
CA THR A 568 -30.62 3.79 -21.28
C THR A 568 -31.03 2.99 -22.52
N LYS A 569 -31.56 3.67 -23.55
CA LYS A 569 -31.95 3.05 -24.83
C LYS A 569 -30.79 2.44 -25.64
N ARG A 570 -29.54 2.78 -25.29
CA ARG A 570 -28.34 2.19 -25.91
C ARG A 570 -27.97 0.84 -25.29
N ALA A 571 -28.55 0.48 -24.15
CA ALA A 571 -28.35 -0.82 -23.55
C ALA A 571 -29.16 -1.88 -24.30
N ALA A 572 -28.46 -2.84 -24.90
CA ALA A 572 -29.08 -4.00 -25.53
C ALA A 572 -29.63 -4.98 -24.49
N GLN A 573 -28.99 -5.02 -23.32
CA GLN A 573 -29.40 -5.85 -22.18
C GLN A 573 -29.01 -5.14 -20.88
N ILE A 574 -29.90 -5.18 -19.89
CA ILE A 574 -29.57 -4.92 -18.49
C ILE A 574 -29.44 -6.29 -17.81
N PHE A 575 -28.31 -6.57 -17.17
CA PHE A 575 -28.10 -7.84 -16.48
C PHE A 575 -28.85 -7.84 -15.16
N ASP A 576 -29.58 -8.92 -14.88
CA ASP A 576 -30.14 -9.15 -13.56
C ASP A 576 -29.03 -9.55 -12.57
N PHE A 577 -29.28 -9.41 -11.27
CA PHE A 577 -28.24 -9.62 -10.25
C PHE A 577 -27.77 -11.07 -10.15
N GLU A 578 -28.60 -12.02 -10.56
CA GLU A 578 -28.23 -13.42 -10.74
C GLU A 578 -27.17 -13.59 -11.84
N GLN A 579 -27.29 -12.81 -12.92
CA GLN A 579 -26.33 -12.83 -14.03
C GLN A 579 -25.04 -12.09 -13.64
N MET A 580 -25.17 -10.87 -13.13
CA MET A 580 -24.00 -10.03 -12.84
C MET A 580 -24.21 -9.19 -11.57
N LEU A 581 -23.49 -9.53 -10.51
CA LEU A 581 -23.40 -8.71 -9.31
C LEU A 581 -22.50 -7.49 -9.56
N PRO A 582 -22.91 -6.29 -9.11
CA PRO A 582 -22.20 -5.06 -9.40
C PRO A 582 -20.98 -4.85 -8.50
N ALA A 583 -20.19 -3.81 -8.79
CA ALA A 583 -19.12 -3.39 -7.89
C ALA A 583 -19.71 -2.79 -6.60
N PRO A 584 -19.05 -2.97 -5.44
CA PRO A 584 -19.40 -2.28 -4.19
C PRO A 584 -19.61 -0.78 -4.42
N GLY A 585 -20.72 -0.23 -3.94
CA GLY A 585 -21.09 1.18 -4.10
C GLY A 585 -21.59 1.58 -5.50
N GLN A 586 -21.72 0.66 -6.46
CA GLN A 586 -22.21 1.00 -7.80
C GLN A 586 -23.65 1.54 -7.74
N GLY A 587 -23.88 2.67 -8.41
CA GLY A 587 -25.17 3.37 -8.39
C GLY A 587 -25.28 4.45 -7.32
N ALA A 588 -24.46 4.40 -6.26
CA ALA A 588 -24.43 5.44 -5.24
C ALA A 588 -23.52 6.61 -5.64
N LEU A 589 -23.91 7.82 -5.23
CA LEU A 589 -23.06 9.02 -5.26
C LEU A 589 -22.63 9.35 -3.84
N ALA A 590 -21.36 9.66 -3.67
CA ALA A 590 -20.77 10.07 -2.42
C ALA A 590 -20.42 11.55 -2.49
N VAL A 591 -20.72 12.28 -1.42
CA VAL A 591 -20.34 13.68 -1.23
C VAL A 591 -19.30 13.73 -0.13
N GLN A 592 -18.07 14.09 -0.50
CA GLN A 592 -16.90 14.13 0.37
C GLN A 592 -16.61 15.57 0.78
N VAL A 593 -16.21 15.73 2.03
CA VAL A 593 -15.85 17.01 2.67
C VAL A 593 -14.60 16.80 3.54
N ARG A 594 -14.02 17.86 4.06
CA ARG A 594 -12.98 17.76 5.09
C ARG A 594 -13.59 17.39 6.45
N THR A 595 -12.83 16.64 7.24
CA THR A 595 -13.21 16.21 8.61
C THR A 595 -13.23 17.37 9.61
N ASP A 596 -12.43 18.42 9.38
CA ASP A 596 -12.35 19.61 10.24
C ASP A 596 -13.43 20.67 9.93
N ASP A 597 -14.15 20.52 8.81
CA ASP A 597 -15.19 21.46 8.37
C ASP A 597 -16.59 21.00 8.80
N ALA A 598 -16.87 21.15 10.09
CA ALA A 598 -18.15 20.75 10.70
C ALA A 598 -19.37 21.46 10.09
N ALA A 599 -19.21 22.70 9.61
CA ALA A 599 -20.29 23.47 9.00
C ALA A 599 -20.70 22.93 7.63
N THR A 600 -19.71 22.68 6.76
CA THR A 600 -19.93 22.03 5.46
C THR A 600 -20.43 20.60 5.64
N PHE A 601 -19.87 19.85 6.60
CA PHE A 601 -20.33 18.50 6.92
C PHE A 601 -21.83 18.50 7.29
N SER A 602 -22.26 19.37 8.21
CA SER A 602 -23.67 19.44 8.63
C SER A 602 -24.60 19.81 7.46
N THR A 603 -24.15 20.69 6.56
CA THR A 603 -24.92 21.09 5.38
C THR A 603 -25.08 19.93 4.41
N VAL A 604 -24.00 19.18 4.16
CA VAL A 604 -24.00 18.05 3.24
C VAL A 604 -24.72 16.83 3.81
N PHE A 605 -24.61 16.57 5.12
CA PHE A 605 -25.26 15.44 5.77
C PHE A 605 -26.79 15.46 5.63
N ALA A 606 -27.39 16.63 5.38
CA ALA A 606 -28.83 16.78 5.15
C ALA A 606 -29.37 15.97 3.96
N VAL A 607 -28.52 15.60 3.00
CA VAL A 607 -28.90 14.76 1.84
C VAL A 607 -28.47 13.29 1.98
N ASP A 608 -27.96 12.89 3.15
CA ASP A 608 -27.58 11.51 3.40
C ASP A 608 -28.80 10.57 3.36
N HIS A 609 -28.67 9.46 2.65
CA HIS A 609 -29.72 8.45 2.52
C HIS A 609 -29.37 7.21 3.36
N PRO A 610 -30.00 7.01 4.54
CA PRO A 610 -29.59 6.00 5.51
C PRO A 610 -29.60 4.56 4.96
N GLU A 611 -30.61 4.19 4.17
CA GLU A 611 -30.71 2.86 3.58
C GLU A 611 -29.58 2.60 2.58
N THR A 612 -29.20 3.61 1.79
CA THR A 612 -28.06 3.48 0.88
C THR A 612 -26.75 3.45 1.64
N ARG A 613 -26.59 4.28 2.67
CA ARG A 613 -25.41 4.26 3.55
C ARG A 613 -25.20 2.90 4.19
N ALA A 614 -26.26 2.30 4.76
CA ALA A 614 -26.18 0.97 5.37
C ALA A 614 -25.80 -0.09 4.32
N ALA A 615 -26.46 -0.08 3.16
CA ALA A 615 -26.15 -1.01 2.07
C ALA A 615 -24.67 -0.94 1.64
N VAL A 616 -24.18 0.26 1.30
CA VAL A 616 -22.81 0.43 0.79
C VAL A 616 -21.76 0.22 1.88
N SER A 617 -22.11 0.42 3.16
CA SER A 617 -21.22 0.08 4.28
C SER A 617 -20.97 -1.42 4.39
N ALA A 618 -22.01 -2.24 4.18
CA ALA A 618 -21.86 -3.70 4.13
C ALA A 618 -21.03 -4.14 2.93
N GLU A 619 -21.33 -3.59 1.75
CA GLU A 619 -20.60 -3.88 0.50
C GLU A 619 -19.10 -3.52 0.60
N ARG A 620 -18.78 -2.34 1.15
CA ARG A 620 -17.39 -1.88 1.30
C ARG A 620 -16.64 -2.63 2.41
N ALA A 621 -17.32 -3.07 3.47
CA ALA A 621 -16.70 -3.91 4.50
C ALA A 621 -16.34 -5.31 3.96
N PHE A 622 -17.24 -5.91 3.16
CA PHE A 622 -16.98 -7.15 2.44
C PHE A 622 -15.75 -7.02 1.52
N GLU A 623 -15.70 -5.94 0.74
CA GLU A 623 -14.57 -5.67 -0.15
C GLU A 623 -13.25 -5.45 0.61
N ARG A 624 -13.28 -4.69 1.71
CA ARG A 624 -12.10 -4.44 2.54
C ARG A 624 -11.50 -5.74 3.06
N ARG A 625 -12.37 -6.66 3.52
CA ARG A 625 -11.97 -7.92 4.13
C ARG A 625 -11.32 -8.89 3.14
N LEU A 626 -11.74 -8.85 1.88
CA LEU A 626 -11.17 -9.64 0.78
C LEU A 626 -9.93 -8.98 0.15
N GLY A 627 -9.30 -8.02 0.84
CA GLY A 627 -8.03 -7.43 0.40
C GLY A 627 -8.18 -6.42 -0.74
N GLY A 628 -9.11 -5.46 -0.58
CA GLY A 628 -9.65 -4.48 -1.55
C GLY A 628 -8.71 -3.64 -2.44
N GLY A 629 -7.69 -4.27 -3.05
CA GLY A 629 -6.80 -3.75 -4.07
C GLY A 629 -7.16 -4.22 -5.49
N CYS A 630 -6.44 -3.69 -6.48
CA CYS A 630 -6.92 -3.54 -7.85
C CYS A 630 -6.99 -4.80 -8.75
N HIS A 631 -6.69 -5.98 -8.21
CA HIS A 631 -6.60 -7.23 -8.98
C HIS A 631 -7.70 -8.25 -8.64
N ALA A 632 -8.40 -8.10 -7.51
CA ALA A 632 -9.44 -9.05 -7.10
C ALA A 632 -10.78 -8.79 -7.83
N ALA A 633 -11.38 -9.81 -8.42
CA ALA A 633 -12.67 -9.72 -9.12
C ALA A 633 -13.86 -9.75 -8.14
N ILE A 634 -13.94 -8.73 -7.27
CA ILE A 634 -14.93 -8.64 -6.19
C ILE A 634 -16.21 -7.94 -6.67
N ALA A 635 -17.38 -8.50 -6.32
CA ALA A 635 -18.70 -7.92 -6.50
C ALA A 635 -19.49 -7.96 -5.20
N ALA A 636 -20.31 -6.94 -4.94
CA ALA A 636 -21.23 -6.94 -3.81
C ALA A 636 -22.47 -6.08 -4.09
N LEU A 637 -23.61 -6.55 -3.60
CA LEU A 637 -24.85 -5.79 -3.57
C LEU A 637 -25.56 -6.05 -2.25
N ALA A 638 -25.80 -4.97 -1.50
CA ALA A 638 -26.71 -4.97 -0.38
C ALA A 638 -28.03 -4.31 -0.75
N THR A 639 -29.13 -4.93 -0.34
CA THR A 639 -30.48 -4.36 -0.42
C THR A 639 -31.05 -4.22 0.99
N VAL A 640 -31.71 -3.10 1.24
CA VAL A 640 -32.35 -2.79 2.53
C VAL A 640 -33.85 -2.78 2.33
N SER A 641 -34.56 -3.55 3.16
CA SER A 641 -36.01 -3.56 3.24
C SER A 641 -36.42 -3.52 4.71
N ASN A 642 -36.98 -2.38 5.14
CA ASN A 642 -37.23 -2.09 6.55
C ASN A 642 -35.93 -2.22 7.38
N GLU A 643 -35.94 -3.03 8.44
CA GLU A 643 -34.78 -3.30 9.30
C GLU A 643 -33.86 -4.41 8.76
N ARG A 644 -34.26 -5.09 7.68
CA ARG A 644 -33.49 -6.21 7.10
C ARG A 644 -32.55 -5.71 6.02
N LEU A 645 -31.30 -6.13 6.11
CA LEU A 645 -30.26 -5.90 5.11
C LEU A 645 -29.83 -7.25 4.55
N ARG A 646 -29.99 -7.46 3.24
CA ARG A 646 -29.49 -8.65 2.55
C ARG A 646 -28.26 -8.26 1.75
N LEU A 647 -27.16 -8.97 1.95
CA LEU A 647 -25.92 -8.79 1.20
C LEU A 647 -25.66 -10.02 0.32
N SER A 648 -25.50 -9.80 -0.97
CA SER A 648 -25.00 -10.78 -1.94
C SER A 648 -23.57 -10.38 -2.33
N GLY A 649 -22.63 -11.31 -2.23
CA GLY A 649 -21.21 -11.10 -2.50
C GLY A 649 -20.68 -12.15 -3.48
N LEU A 650 -19.69 -11.75 -4.27
CA LEU A 650 -18.97 -12.66 -5.17
C LEU A 650 -17.50 -12.27 -5.27
N ILE A 651 -16.65 -13.28 -5.39
CA ILE A 651 -15.24 -13.16 -5.76
C ILE A 651 -14.96 -14.17 -6.86
N GLY A 652 -14.20 -13.77 -7.87
CA GLY A 652 -13.92 -14.63 -9.02
C GLY A 652 -12.52 -14.51 -9.58
N ASP A 653 -12.22 -15.43 -10.48
CA ASP A 653 -11.03 -15.45 -11.31
C ASP A 653 -11.35 -14.81 -12.68
N PRO A 654 -10.72 -13.67 -13.04
CA PRO A 654 -10.94 -13.01 -14.32
C PRO A 654 -10.47 -13.83 -15.52
N GLU A 655 -9.58 -14.81 -15.36
CA GLU A 655 -9.02 -15.63 -16.45
C GLU A 655 -9.69 -17.01 -16.54
N GLY A 656 -9.91 -17.68 -15.40
CA GLY A 656 -10.46 -19.03 -15.33
C GLY A 656 -11.99 -19.11 -15.18
N GLY A 657 -12.69 -18.01 -14.93
CA GLY A 657 -14.16 -17.97 -14.80
C GLY A 657 -14.70 -18.67 -13.55
N ARG A 658 -13.85 -19.17 -12.65
CA ARG A 658 -14.22 -19.71 -11.35
C ARG A 658 -14.76 -18.57 -10.48
N VAL A 659 -15.92 -18.77 -9.87
CA VAL A 659 -16.57 -17.76 -8.99
C VAL A 659 -17.07 -18.41 -7.70
N PHE A 660 -16.84 -17.71 -6.59
CA PHE A 660 -17.46 -17.99 -5.29
C PHE A 660 -18.53 -16.94 -5.05
N ARG A 661 -19.77 -17.39 -4.80
CA ARG A 661 -20.92 -16.51 -4.61
C ARG A 661 -21.64 -16.91 -3.33
N GLY A 662 -22.02 -15.91 -2.54
CA GLY A 662 -22.77 -16.13 -1.31
C GLY A 662 -23.74 -15.00 -1.00
N GLU A 663 -24.77 -15.33 -0.23
CA GLU A 663 -25.68 -14.35 0.34
C GLU A 663 -25.77 -14.50 1.86
N LEU A 664 -26.01 -13.38 2.54
CA LEU A 664 -26.25 -13.35 3.98
C LEU A 664 -27.29 -12.28 4.32
N ASP A 665 -28.21 -12.61 5.23
CA ASP A 665 -29.19 -11.68 5.78
C ASP A 665 -28.73 -11.15 7.15
N GLY A 666 -28.95 -9.87 7.40
CA GLY A 666 -28.58 -9.19 8.64
C GLY A 666 -29.48 -7.99 8.96
N THR A 667 -29.03 -7.17 9.90
CA THR A 667 -29.68 -5.92 10.29
C THR A 667 -28.98 -4.71 9.67
N ARG A 668 -29.76 -3.67 9.37
CA ARG A 668 -29.22 -2.37 8.91
C ARG A 668 -28.38 -1.64 9.97
N ASP A 669 -28.44 -2.04 11.25
CA ASP A 669 -27.70 -1.41 12.35
C ASP A 669 -26.25 -1.90 12.44
N ALA A 670 -25.94 -3.05 11.84
CA ALA A 670 -24.59 -3.64 11.84
C ALA A 670 -24.14 -4.04 10.42
N PRO A 671 -24.18 -3.12 9.43
CA PRO A 671 -23.95 -3.45 8.03
C PRO A 671 -22.53 -3.94 7.78
N ALA A 672 -21.53 -3.30 8.40
CA ALA A 672 -20.13 -3.66 8.24
C ALA A 672 -19.83 -5.09 8.77
N ALA A 673 -20.47 -5.48 9.88
CA ALA A 673 -20.34 -6.83 10.42
C ALA A 673 -20.89 -7.88 9.46
N LEU A 674 -22.00 -7.60 8.78
CA LEU A 674 -22.53 -8.49 7.74
C LEU A 674 -21.55 -8.68 6.58
N GLY A 675 -20.92 -7.59 6.15
CA GLY A 675 -19.87 -7.62 5.12
C GLY A 675 -18.69 -8.50 5.50
N LEU A 676 -18.19 -8.35 6.73
CA LEU A 676 -17.10 -9.16 7.28
C LEU A 676 -17.45 -10.66 7.32
N MET A 677 -18.62 -10.99 7.87
CA MET A 677 -19.07 -12.39 7.99
C MET A 677 -19.24 -13.08 6.63
N LEU A 678 -19.81 -12.37 5.63
CA LEU A 678 -19.95 -12.96 4.30
C LEU A 678 -18.59 -13.16 3.63
N ALA A 679 -17.65 -12.23 3.81
CA ALA A 679 -16.29 -12.37 3.28
C ALA A 679 -15.59 -13.59 3.91
N GLU A 680 -15.64 -13.72 5.23
CA GLU A 680 -15.09 -14.88 5.97
C GLU A 680 -15.67 -16.20 5.48
N ARG A 681 -16.99 -16.27 5.30
CA ARG A 681 -17.62 -17.47 4.75
C ARG A 681 -17.08 -17.85 3.37
N LEU A 682 -16.91 -16.88 2.46
CA LEU A 682 -16.37 -17.18 1.13
C LEU A 682 -14.90 -17.59 1.19
N MET A 683 -14.10 -17.02 2.09
CA MET A 683 -12.71 -17.45 2.29
C MET A 683 -12.63 -18.89 2.79
N ASP A 684 -13.49 -19.28 3.74
CA ASP A 684 -13.59 -20.65 4.24
C ASP A 684 -14.05 -21.64 3.15
N GLU A 685 -14.83 -21.17 2.18
CA GLU A 685 -15.26 -21.94 0.99
C GLU A 685 -14.14 -22.10 -0.07
N GLY A 686 -12.96 -21.52 0.14
CA GLY A 686 -11.80 -21.63 -0.75
C GLY A 686 -11.56 -20.41 -1.66
N ALA A 687 -12.18 -19.27 -1.36
CA ALA A 687 -11.88 -18.03 -2.09
C ALA A 687 -10.48 -17.47 -1.79
N SER A 688 -9.85 -17.85 -0.68
CA SER A 688 -8.50 -17.41 -0.30
C SER A 688 -7.45 -17.74 -1.37
N GLU A 689 -7.58 -18.90 -2.02
CA GLU A 689 -6.70 -19.33 -3.12
C GLU A 689 -6.71 -18.35 -4.31
N LEU A 690 -7.85 -17.70 -4.58
CA LEU A 690 -7.96 -16.72 -5.67
C LEU A 690 -7.28 -15.39 -5.31
N LEU A 691 -7.25 -15.05 -4.02
CA LEU A 691 -6.58 -13.85 -3.53
C LEU A 691 -5.05 -14.04 -3.52
N GLU A 692 -4.57 -15.23 -3.18
CA GLU A 692 -3.15 -15.58 -3.21
C GLU A 692 -2.59 -15.65 -4.64
N ALA A 693 -3.38 -16.14 -5.61
CA ALA A 693 -2.97 -16.22 -7.01
C ALA A 693 -2.90 -14.85 -7.72
N THR A 694 -3.50 -13.80 -7.12
CA THR A 694 -3.59 -12.45 -7.70
C THR A 694 -2.79 -11.37 -6.93
N ALA A 695 -2.12 -11.75 -5.84
CA ALA A 695 -1.24 -10.92 -5.02
C ALA A 695 0.23 -11.06 -5.47
#